data_AF-A0A7W0QDT7-F1
#
_entry.id   AF-A0A7W0QDT7-F1
#
_cell.length_a   1.000
_cell.length_b   1.000
_cell.length_c   1.000
_cell.angle_alpha   90.00
_cell.angle_beta   90.00
_cell.angle_gamma   90.00
#
_symmetry.space_group_name_H-M   'P 1'
#
loop_
_entity.id
_entity.type
_entity.pdbx_description
1 polymer ?
#
loop_
_entity_poly.entity_id
_entity_poly.type
_entity_poly.pdbx_seq_one_letter_code
_entity_poly.pdbx_strand_id
1 'polypeptide(L)'
;MGIYAPRHAQAQVSDHAQCGTSLPVCSTLRTNCCTRDFAGSTTQKALFIPMDRCHQVISNGGANAPSSSAASPDWCSDSPPFFPNAQSFAYGLVYRLMQQKIPVYWIVNPSKGSSLEGLPNTHLTTLAPDPKTKDVDFWVVSANSAPPAPGTALTMLGTEVAPVKRLTIANAGTGSATLTTATTYSRQQFPIRGGGFVIAPDDRAAFAAFIKTQAGRTCGTSGLDCYNFKDVNIYEIDPTAKLVWQDFTQPLTAGRYAQFDAQLPVAMRVDYAPPKISLVDGNLLRSFMAAANLDDFDSNASCKTGTVAAGRVGCLMTEADIQNGNLTSGTFNWLWLDVNNSTGCTSSMTRIRSFMTAVSGTFTAGNVMFFNSAISGFAEQCTGDKGTLGLAGTGLAVSNSAINEQTNEPMINRYPSNLFSQFGDLPLNFSSGAVTNWGRVAGTVNLYSTTYDTAPVTLRRLMTRENTAGTACKNRKDLNVSGYASAATCDDTSNNTSADVTELYAYGRYLNNKNNGLVFYSPGNNLTPSGQAAQLRMVLSAIIAMPPFTVEQVFNSIEITRSSPIIATVNGVGALVQGTYVYNFLTTDGVQRQVPRQVPGVYVPDDIANFTFPALLGHIRATQTTSVGTTAENLNDGTTAEIVLDASLGEGAGAGNTFPTVNYAGCSLPYDGTCRAIFTTTTPGSLPTSQVVHQSNTTVSNLMLPQPATGAQFSTTDRENFVRRILKGWDDGTGLVPAIGGVDRSTVAVIGPGASVGGARPTIAYVGSTDGMLHAVCASVAGGCKRLGQELWAYIPRVNLGSLRYNTARIDGSARVLDVKGDFFGTGNTLRTVLLFQAGYDPATAGATPAVYALDITDPSNPRVIWEYATFDPASADTTKTPTARPAYGLGVGLTLAAGQVTIAGTLKNVVMAQTNNGGTAGAANVVTAIDIVTGAKLWEFTNTFPTAGRVSTLSPPATGVPPGVVPIDKTLAGKNGFMTDVVVPDLFGNLWMLNPANGTSRYLNGSTPIPLFQFTTDHHPLTKPAIYVNGGEQFAVFTSGGYTDYSTTKSYGSYTNTQFLIAVGLNTPATGSPTLPLNETSLSSFVPIKEALVNLGSGYSQARIVGEEIFVTTDTSDVNAATFGTSGTDTGRTLSFYFGTNLPAGRGTRLITVQSQRTGASSIANDGTGLFSSSGGKRQKLGTNAIGLAGTRTTPASDVTTMVRKLWLRTE
;
A
#
# COMPACT_ATOMS: atom_id res chain seq x y z
N MET A 1 -5.38 -0.05 7.43
CA MET A 1 -6.46 -0.87 8.03
C MET A 1 -6.07 -1.23 9.46
N GLY A 2 -6.65 -0.57 10.46
CA GLY A 2 -6.47 -1.00 11.86
C GLY A 2 -7.29 -2.26 12.11
N ILE A 3 -6.67 -3.35 12.55
CA ILE A 3 -7.38 -4.59 12.88
C ILE A 3 -8.07 -4.37 14.23
N TYR A 4 -9.25 -3.74 14.18
CA TYR A 4 -10.23 -3.81 15.24
C TYR A 4 -10.56 -5.30 15.49
N ALA A 5 -10.91 -5.69 16.71
CA ALA A 5 -11.62 -6.97 16.93
C ALA A 5 -12.74 -7.06 15.88
N PRO A 6 -13.02 -8.23 15.27
CA PRO A 6 -13.89 -8.31 14.09
C PRO A 6 -15.16 -7.50 14.37
N ARG A 7 -15.30 -6.38 13.65
CA ARG A 7 -16.55 -5.61 13.65
C ARG A 7 -17.62 -6.52 13.01
N HIS A 8 -18.86 -6.03 12.95
CA HIS A 8 -19.88 -6.59 12.04
C HIS A 8 -19.20 -6.96 10.71
N ALA A 9 -19.56 -8.09 10.10
CA ALA A 9 -19.03 -8.58 8.82
C ALA A 9 -19.04 -7.50 7.72
N GLN A 10 -18.11 -6.56 7.77
CA GLN A 10 -17.86 -5.51 6.80
C GLN A 10 -16.72 -6.04 5.93
N ALA A 11 -16.95 -6.10 4.63
CA ALA A 11 -16.04 -6.76 3.72
C ALA A 11 -14.65 -6.12 3.81
N GLN A 12 -13.61 -6.96 3.88
CA GLN A 12 -12.25 -6.49 3.72
C GLN A 12 -12.06 -6.03 2.26
N VAL A 13 -11.83 -4.73 2.09
CA VAL A 13 -12.12 -3.95 0.87
C VAL A 13 -11.14 -4.12 -0.29
N SER A 14 -10.47 -5.26 -0.46
CA SER A 14 -9.45 -5.38 -1.52
C SER A 14 -9.44 -6.64 -2.35
N ASP A 15 -10.47 -7.51 -2.31
CA ASP A 15 -10.48 -8.64 -3.24
C ASP A 15 -11.87 -9.23 -3.56
N HIS A 16 -12.04 -9.65 -4.83
CA HIS A 16 -13.07 -10.49 -5.46
C HIS A 16 -14.57 -10.27 -5.11
N ALA A 17 -14.94 -9.28 -4.29
CA ALA A 17 -16.25 -9.21 -3.63
C ALA A 17 -16.90 -7.81 -3.57
N GLN A 18 -16.83 -7.01 -4.65
CA GLN A 18 -17.54 -5.73 -4.73
C GLN A 18 -18.86 -5.87 -5.52
N CYS A 19 -19.93 -5.24 -5.02
CA CYS A 19 -21.16 -5.06 -5.79
C CYS A 19 -20.99 -3.89 -6.76
N GLY A 20 -21.62 -3.95 -7.92
CA GLY A 20 -21.81 -2.75 -8.74
C GLY A 20 -22.62 -1.71 -7.97
N THR A 21 -22.34 -0.42 -8.19
CA THR A 21 -23.03 0.70 -7.54
C THR A 21 -24.52 0.80 -7.90
N SER A 22 -24.92 0.16 -9.01
CA SER A 22 -26.31 -0.08 -9.36
C SER A 22 -26.64 -1.55 -9.07
N LEU A 23 -27.46 -1.77 -8.04
CA LEU A 23 -27.98 -3.10 -7.73
C LEU A 23 -29.06 -3.46 -8.77
N PRO A 24 -28.94 -4.57 -9.50
CA PRO A 24 -29.99 -5.02 -10.41
C PRO A 24 -31.26 -5.38 -9.63
N VAL A 25 -32.40 -5.21 -10.31
CA VAL A 25 -33.70 -5.68 -9.82
C VAL A 25 -33.70 -7.21 -9.85
N CYS A 26 -33.76 -7.83 -8.67
CA CYS A 26 -33.93 -9.29 -8.55
C CYS A 26 -35.27 -9.74 -9.12
N SER A 27 -36.35 -9.04 -8.75
CA SER A 27 -37.70 -9.35 -9.19
C SER A 27 -38.58 -8.11 -9.12
N THR A 28 -39.78 -8.18 -9.71
CA THR A 28 -40.77 -7.09 -9.66
C THR A 28 -41.14 -6.64 -8.24
N LEU A 29 -40.89 -7.48 -7.22
CA LEU A 29 -41.13 -7.19 -5.81
C LEU A 29 -39.84 -6.93 -5.00
N ARG A 30 -38.65 -7.12 -5.58
CA ARG A 30 -37.36 -6.98 -4.90
C ARG A 30 -36.34 -6.27 -5.81
N THR A 31 -36.15 -4.97 -5.59
CA THR A 31 -35.30 -4.12 -6.43
C THR A 31 -33.84 -4.02 -5.97
N ASN A 32 -33.48 -4.59 -4.81
CA ASN A 32 -32.17 -4.39 -4.17
C ASN A 32 -31.46 -5.72 -3.97
N CYS A 33 -30.72 -6.16 -4.99
CA CYS A 33 -29.90 -7.35 -4.87
C CYS A 33 -28.49 -7.12 -5.37
N CYS A 34 -27.54 -7.64 -4.60
CA CYS A 34 -26.20 -7.81 -5.12
C CYS A 34 -26.09 -9.18 -5.77
N THR A 35 -25.64 -9.21 -7.02
CA THR A 35 -25.36 -10.43 -7.76
C THR A 35 -23.87 -10.57 -7.98
N ARG A 36 -23.31 -11.77 -7.75
CA ARG A 36 -21.93 -12.09 -8.08
C ARG A 36 -21.88 -13.28 -9.02
N ASP A 37 -21.31 -13.05 -10.20
CA ASP A 37 -21.01 -14.11 -11.14
C ASP A 37 -19.70 -14.81 -10.72
N PHE A 38 -19.67 -16.14 -10.76
CA PHE A 38 -18.46 -16.93 -10.57
C PHE A 38 -17.95 -17.41 -11.92
N ALA A 39 -17.44 -16.48 -12.73
CA ALA A 39 -16.89 -16.78 -14.04
C ALA A 39 -15.65 -17.68 -13.91
N GLY A 40 -15.86 -18.99 -13.86
CA GLY A 40 -14.81 -20.00 -13.97
C GLY A 40 -14.41 -20.22 -15.42
N SER A 41 -13.23 -20.81 -15.64
CA SER A 41 -12.94 -21.45 -16.93
C SER A 41 -13.84 -22.69 -17.09
N THR A 42 -13.93 -23.24 -18.30
CA THR A 42 -14.71 -24.48 -18.53
C THR A 42 -14.19 -25.67 -17.71
N THR A 43 -12.98 -25.60 -17.14
CA THR A 43 -12.33 -26.70 -16.43
C THR A 43 -12.21 -26.48 -14.91
N GLN A 44 -12.34 -25.25 -14.42
CA GLN A 44 -12.20 -24.93 -13.00
C GLN A 44 -13.39 -24.11 -12.53
N LYS A 45 -14.24 -24.74 -11.71
CA LYS A 45 -15.45 -24.15 -11.14
C LYS A 45 -15.24 -23.81 -9.68
N ALA A 46 -15.94 -22.78 -9.20
CA ALA A 46 -15.93 -22.42 -7.79
C ALA A 46 -16.56 -23.54 -6.95
N LEU A 47 -16.08 -23.71 -5.72
CA LEU A 47 -16.67 -24.63 -4.75
C LEU A 47 -17.36 -23.86 -3.64
N PHE A 48 -18.42 -24.46 -3.11
CA PHE A 48 -19.22 -23.92 -2.05
C PHE A 48 -19.50 -24.97 -0.98
N ILE A 49 -19.27 -24.59 0.27
CA ILE A 49 -19.51 -25.39 1.47
C ILE A 49 -20.55 -24.64 2.31
N PRO A 50 -21.84 -25.00 2.21
CA PRO A 50 -22.88 -24.37 3.02
C PRO A 50 -22.71 -24.72 4.49
N MET A 51 -23.03 -23.78 5.38
CA MET A 51 -23.03 -23.98 6.83
C MET A 51 -24.44 -24.07 7.42
N ASP A 52 -25.41 -24.48 6.59
CA ASP A 52 -26.82 -24.59 6.96
C ASP A 52 -27.29 -26.04 7.09
N ARG A 53 -28.40 -26.25 7.80
CA ARG A 53 -28.89 -27.59 8.15
C ARG A 53 -29.61 -28.31 7.00
N CYS A 54 -30.05 -27.62 5.95
CA CYS A 54 -30.57 -28.30 4.77
C CYS A 54 -29.45 -29.00 4.01
N HIS A 55 -28.33 -28.30 3.84
CA HIS A 55 -27.27 -28.73 2.96
C HIS A 55 -26.13 -29.46 3.67
N GLN A 56 -26.14 -29.46 5.01
CA GLN A 56 -25.30 -30.28 5.89
C GLN A 56 -26.18 -30.93 6.98
N VAL A 57 -26.94 -31.96 6.61
CA VAL A 57 -28.01 -32.54 7.45
C VAL A 57 -27.43 -33.24 8.70
N ILE A 58 -27.84 -32.78 9.88
CA ILE A 58 -27.36 -33.23 11.20
C ILE A 58 -28.29 -34.20 11.97
N SER A 59 -29.50 -34.49 11.47
CA SER A 59 -30.37 -35.59 11.93
C SER A 59 -31.53 -35.81 10.98
N ASN A 60 -31.92 -37.04 10.67
CA ASN A 60 -33.19 -37.33 9.99
C ASN A 60 -34.33 -37.44 11.03
N GLY A 61 -35.35 -36.58 10.92
CA GLY A 61 -36.59 -36.70 11.69
C GLY A 61 -36.52 -36.29 13.19
N GLY A 62 -35.40 -35.79 13.69
CA GLY A 62 -35.29 -35.21 15.03
C GLY A 62 -35.75 -33.75 15.09
N ALA A 63 -35.89 -33.17 16.29
CA ALA A 63 -36.22 -31.76 16.50
C ALA A 63 -35.26 -30.75 15.81
N ASN A 64 -34.10 -31.24 15.37
CA ASN A 64 -33.09 -30.47 14.65
C ASN A 64 -33.17 -30.59 13.12
N ALA A 65 -33.98 -31.53 12.59
CA ALA A 65 -34.24 -31.70 11.18
C ALA A 65 -35.26 -30.66 10.69
N PRO A 66 -35.19 -30.21 9.42
CA PRO A 66 -36.29 -29.49 8.80
C PRO A 66 -37.59 -30.29 8.96
N SER A 67 -38.66 -29.70 9.49
CA SER A 67 -39.92 -30.44 9.68
C SER A 67 -40.42 -30.93 8.31
N SER A 68 -40.75 -32.21 8.19
CA SER A 68 -41.27 -32.82 6.95
C SER A 68 -42.72 -32.43 6.63
N SER A 69 -43.29 -31.40 7.27
CA SER A 69 -44.66 -30.98 7.02
C SER A 69 -44.80 -30.30 5.66
N ALA A 70 -45.92 -30.55 4.95
CA ALA A 70 -46.28 -29.89 3.71
C ALA A 70 -46.45 -28.35 3.82
N ALA A 71 -46.36 -27.81 5.04
CA ALA A 71 -46.39 -26.38 5.34
C ALA A 71 -44.97 -25.76 5.50
N SER A 72 -43.91 -26.57 5.61
CA SER A 72 -42.52 -26.12 5.57
C SER A 72 -42.18 -25.66 4.15
N PRO A 73 -41.51 -24.52 3.94
CA PRO A 73 -41.13 -24.13 2.59
C PRO A 73 -40.19 -25.19 1.98
N ASP A 74 -40.26 -25.39 0.66
CA ASP A 74 -39.60 -26.45 -0.12
C ASP A 74 -38.05 -26.32 -0.19
N TRP A 75 -37.42 -25.60 0.75
CA TRP A 75 -36.02 -25.13 0.67
C TRP A 75 -34.96 -26.23 0.93
N CYS A 76 -35.34 -27.37 1.48
CA CYS A 76 -34.50 -28.58 1.53
C CYS A 76 -34.93 -29.63 0.49
N SER A 77 -35.37 -29.21 -0.69
CA SER A 77 -35.95 -30.12 -1.70
C SER A 77 -35.07 -31.31 -2.08
N ASP A 78 -33.74 -31.17 -1.97
CA ASP A 78 -32.76 -32.23 -2.25
C ASP A 78 -31.83 -32.48 -1.06
N SER A 79 -32.39 -32.77 0.11
CA SER A 79 -31.58 -33.06 1.30
C SER A 79 -30.53 -34.13 1.00
N PRO A 80 -29.23 -33.87 1.30
CA PRO A 80 -28.21 -34.88 1.19
C PRO A 80 -28.41 -36.01 2.20
N PRO A 81 -27.68 -37.13 2.04
CA PRO A 81 -27.61 -38.16 3.07
C PRO A 81 -27.28 -37.55 4.44
N PHE A 82 -27.89 -38.11 5.47
CA PHE A 82 -27.71 -37.67 6.84
C PHE A 82 -26.29 -38.01 7.33
N PHE A 83 -25.59 -37.00 7.84
CA PHE A 83 -24.30 -37.17 8.50
C PHE A 83 -24.23 -36.34 9.80
N PRO A 84 -24.11 -36.97 10.98
CA PRO A 84 -24.24 -36.31 12.28
C PRO A 84 -23.27 -35.14 12.52
N ASN A 85 -22.11 -35.12 11.85
CA ASN A 85 -21.04 -34.15 12.08
C ASN A 85 -20.71 -33.26 10.86
N ALA A 86 -21.50 -33.29 9.78
CA ALA A 86 -21.18 -32.61 8.52
C ALA A 86 -20.79 -31.13 8.68
N GLN A 87 -21.53 -30.39 9.52
CA GLN A 87 -21.27 -28.96 9.76
C GLN A 87 -19.98 -28.73 10.54
N SER A 88 -19.71 -29.52 11.57
CA SER A 88 -18.48 -29.42 12.35
C SER A 88 -17.27 -29.83 11.50
N PHE A 89 -17.41 -30.86 10.66
CA PHE A 89 -16.40 -31.26 9.70
C PHE A 89 -16.15 -30.20 8.61
N ALA A 90 -17.15 -29.42 8.23
CA ALA A 90 -16.95 -28.31 7.30
C ALA A 90 -16.02 -27.23 7.89
N TYR A 91 -16.21 -26.86 9.16
CA TYR A 91 -15.27 -26.00 9.90
C TYR A 91 -13.87 -26.62 9.98
N GLY A 92 -13.79 -27.92 10.29
CA GLY A 92 -12.54 -28.67 10.30
C GLY A 92 -11.81 -28.66 8.96
N LEU A 93 -12.54 -28.88 7.87
CA LEU A 93 -12.04 -28.85 6.51
C LEU A 93 -11.42 -27.48 6.22
N VAL A 94 -12.14 -26.39 6.50
CA VAL A 94 -11.63 -25.03 6.29
C VAL A 94 -10.37 -24.77 7.10
N TYR A 95 -10.32 -25.19 8.36
CA TYR A 95 -9.11 -25.08 9.17
C TYR A 95 -7.91 -25.81 8.53
N ARG A 96 -8.13 -27.01 7.96
CA ARG A 96 -7.07 -27.73 7.21
C ARG A 96 -6.66 -27.04 5.91
N LEU A 97 -7.60 -26.42 5.20
CA LEU A 97 -7.30 -25.62 4.01
C LEU A 97 -6.40 -24.42 4.38
N MET A 98 -6.66 -23.77 5.51
CA MET A 98 -5.78 -22.72 6.04
C MET A 98 -4.38 -23.25 6.33
N GLN A 99 -4.24 -24.45 6.92
CA GLN A 99 -2.92 -25.07 7.14
C GLN A 99 -2.13 -25.27 5.83
N GLN A 100 -2.84 -25.51 4.73
CA GLN A 100 -2.26 -25.65 3.40
C GLN A 100 -2.15 -24.34 2.62
N LYS A 101 -2.50 -23.19 3.23
CA LYS A 101 -2.53 -21.87 2.60
C LYS A 101 -3.43 -21.82 1.36
N ILE A 102 -4.52 -22.58 1.37
CA ILE A 102 -5.55 -22.52 0.33
C ILE A 102 -6.55 -21.44 0.75
N PRO A 103 -6.70 -20.33 -0.02
CA PRO A 103 -7.64 -19.27 0.32
C PRO A 103 -9.08 -19.76 0.39
N VAL A 104 -9.81 -19.30 1.39
CA VAL A 104 -11.25 -19.56 1.58
C VAL A 104 -11.97 -18.24 1.82
N TYR A 105 -13.09 -18.03 1.15
CA TYR A 105 -13.95 -16.86 1.33
C TYR A 105 -15.13 -17.22 2.23
N TRP A 106 -15.27 -16.55 3.37
CA TRP A 106 -16.40 -16.74 4.27
C TRP A 106 -17.50 -15.72 3.95
N ILE A 107 -18.61 -16.22 3.44
CA ILE A 107 -19.80 -15.43 3.11
C ILE A 107 -20.73 -15.46 4.32
N VAL A 108 -21.13 -14.29 4.82
CA VAL A 108 -22.08 -14.13 5.95
C VAL A 108 -22.91 -12.90 5.69
N ASN A 109 -24.24 -13.00 5.85
CA ASN A 109 -25.12 -11.86 5.69
C ASN A 109 -24.98 -10.87 6.89
N PRO A 110 -24.40 -9.68 6.70
CA PRO A 110 -24.19 -8.74 7.79
C PRO A 110 -25.47 -8.00 8.18
N SER A 111 -26.47 -7.96 7.31
CA SER A 111 -27.74 -7.25 7.52
C SER A 111 -28.80 -8.14 8.18
N LYS A 112 -28.45 -9.36 8.62
CA LYS A 112 -29.43 -10.24 9.27
C LYS A 112 -29.72 -9.73 10.69
N GLY A 113 -30.96 -9.30 10.94
CA GLY A 113 -31.44 -8.98 12.29
C GLY A 113 -31.77 -10.24 13.09
N SER A 114 -31.86 -10.11 14.42
CA SER A 114 -32.21 -11.19 15.36
C SER A 114 -33.69 -11.62 15.32
N SER A 115 -34.47 -11.24 14.30
CA SER A 115 -35.93 -11.13 14.36
C SER A 115 -36.73 -12.44 14.25
N LEU A 116 -36.19 -13.58 14.68
CA LEU A 116 -36.89 -14.88 14.69
C LEU A 116 -37.18 -15.40 16.09
N GLU A 117 -37.47 -14.52 17.04
CA GLU A 117 -37.94 -14.94 18.36
C GLU A 117 -39.34 -14.39 18.63
N GLY A 118 -40.30 -15.31 18.82
CA GLY A 118 -41.63 -14.92 19.31
C GLY A 118 -42.75 -15.94 19.14
N LEU A 119 -42.59 -17.02 18.39
CA LEU A 119 -43.68 -18.00 18.25
C LEU A 119 -43.39 -19.24 19.08
N PRO A 120 -44.00 -19.40 20.27
CA PRO A 120 -44.08 -20.71 20.90
C PRO A 120 -44.66 -21.72 19.89
N ASN A 121 -44.20 -22.97 19.96
CA ASN A 121 -44.55 -24.07 19.05
C ASN A 121 -46.07 -24.26 18.81
N THR A 122 -46.92 -23.67 19.65
CA THR A 122 -48.39 -23.75 19.59
C THR A 122 -49.06 -22.70 18.70
N HIS A 123 -48.37 -21.68 18.19
CA HIS A 123 -48.97 -20.59 17.40
C HIS A 123 -48.70 -20.61 15.89
N LEU A 124 -48.02 -21.65 15.37
CA LEU A 124 -47.72 -21.82 13.94
C LEU A 124 -48.94 -22.12 13.04
N THR A 125 -50.14 -22.27 13.61
CA THR A 125 -51.35 -22.65 12.87
C THR A 125 -52.28 -21.50 12.52
N THR A 126 -52.11 -20.29 13.07
CA THR A 126 -53.15 -19.24 12.99
C THR A 126 -52.70 -17.83 12.61
N LEU A 127 -51.41 -17.54 12.47
CA LEU A 127 -50.92 -16.28 11.90
C LEU A 127 -50.29 -16.51 10.52
N ALA A 128 -50.55 -15.57 9.62
CA ALA A 128 -50.40 -15.64 8.16
C ALA A 128 -49.06 -16.18 7.63
N PRO A 129 -48.99 -16.66 6.35
CA PRO A 129 -47.90 -17.48 5.80
C PRO A 129 -46.51 -16.83 5.64
N ASP A 130 -46.26 -15.65 6.21
CA ASP A 130 -45.13 -14.78 5.87
C ASP A 130 -43.85 -14.81 6.77
N PRO A 131 -43.51 -15.89 7.51
CA PRO A 131 -42.13 -16.08 8.01
C PRO A 131 -41.21 -16.78 7.00
N LYS A 132 -41.73 -17.30 5.88
CA LYS A 132 -41.07 -18.37 5.09
C LYS A 132 -39.81 -17.96 4.30
N THR A 133 -39.52 -16.66 4.12
CA THR A 133 -38.41 -16.20 3.24
C THR A 133 -37.46 -15.18 3.85
N LYS A 134 -37.68 -14.75 5.10
CA LYS A 134 -36.71 -13.88 5.81
C LYS A 134 -35.54 -14.68 6.41
N ASP A 135 -35.60 -16.01 6.35
CA ASP A 135 -34.61 -16.90 6.95
C ASP A 135 -33.40 -17.19 6.04
N VAL A 136 -33.51 -16.93 4.73
CA VAL A 136 -32.46 -17.19 3.74
C VAL A 136 -31.50 -16.01 3.68
N ASP A 137 -30.22 -16.28 3.92
CA ASP A 137 -29.18 -15.27 3.95
C ASP A 137 -28.71 -14.88 2.55
N PHE A 138 -28.60 -15.85 1.65
CA PHE A 138 -28.32 -15.62 0.23
C PHE A 138 -28.73 -16.83 -0.60
N TRP A 139 -28.67 -16.67 -1.92
CA TRP A 139 -29.07 -17.66 -2.91
C TRP A 139 -27.91 -17.95 -3.85
N VAL A 140 -27.82 -19.17 -4.36
CA VAL A 140 -27.14 -19.44 -5.63
C VAL A 140 -28.21 -19.72 -6.67
N VAL A 141 -28.32 -18.88 -7.69
CA VAL A 141 -29.37 -18.97 -8.71
C VAL A 141 -28.76 -19.26 -10.08
N SER A 142 -29.54 -19.91 -10.95
CA SER A 142 -29.11 -20.12 -12.34
C SER A 142 -28.95 -18.78 -13.08
N ALA A 143 -28.27 -18.78 -14.22
CA ALA A 143 -27.95 -17.56 -14.98
C ALA A 143 -29.12 -16.60 -15.23
N ASN A 144 -30.33 -17.15 -15.43
CA ASN A 144 -31.54 -16.42 -15.79
C ASN A 144 -32.58 -16.40 -14.67
N SER A 145 -32.26 -16.96 -13.50
CA SER A 145 -33.19 -17.08 -12.39
C SER A 145 -33.01 -15.94 -11.38
N ALA A 146 -34.12 -15.53 -10.78
CA ALA A 146 -34.15 -14.61 -9.65
C ALA A 146 -34.34 -15.37 -8.33
N PRO A 147 -33.94 -14.79 -7.17
CA PRO A 147 -34.42 -15.24 -5.88
C PRO A 147 -35.96 -15.24 -5.84
N PRO A 148 -36.59 -16.27 -5.24
CA PRO A 148 -38.03 -16.36 -5.17
C PRO A 148 -38.60 -15.25 -4.27
N ALA A 149 -39.78 -14.74 -4.63
CA ALA A 149 -40.51 -13.77 -3.82
C ALA A 149 -40.92 -14.37 -2.46
N PRO A 150 -41.17 -13.54 -1.43
CA PRO A 150 -41.65 -14.03 -0.15
C PRO A 150 -42.86 -14.96 -0.27
N GLY A 151 -42.84 -16.09 0.41
CA GLY A 151 -43.92 -17.08 0.39
C GLY A 151 -44.06 -17.92 -0.88
N THR A 152 -43.23 -17.72 -1.92
CA THR A 152 -43.28 -18.54 -3.15
C THR A 152 -42.43 -19.81 -3.06
N ALA A 153 -42.86 -20.88 -3.72
CA ALA A 153 -42.13 -22.15 -3.78
C ALA A 153 -40.90 -22.07 -4.71
N LEU A 154 -39.92 -22.96 -4.51
CA LEU A 154 -38.75 -23.06 -5.39
C LEU A 154 -39.16 -23.57 -6.78
N THR A 155 -38.54 -23.02 -7.83
CA THR A 155 -38.85 -23.39 -9.21
C THR A 155 -38.08 -24.66 -9.59
N MET A 156 -38.79 -25.68 -10.10
CA MET A 156 -38.17 -26.90 -10.64
C MET A 156 -37.29 -26.56 -11.85
N LEU A 157 -36.18 -27.27 -12.00
CA LEU A 157 -35.40 -27.21 -13.23
C LEU A 157 -36.22 -27.79 -14.39
N GLY A 158 -36.49 -26.93 -15.38
CA GLY A 158 -36.93 -27.35 -16.71
C GLY A 158 -35.74 -27.82 -17.54
N THR A 159 -35.49 -27.16 -18.68
CA THR A 159 -34.30 -27.39 -19.54
C THR A 159 -33.05 -26.65 -19.05
N GLU A 160 -33.13 -25.95 -17.93
CA GLU A 160 -32.05 -25.12 -17.41
C GLU A 160 -31.00 -25.95 -16.66
N VAL A 161 -29.77 -25.44 -16.62
CA VAL A 161 -28.67 -26.04 -15.87
C VAL A 161 -28.83 -25.71 -14.39
N ALA A 162 -28.63 -26.70 -13.53
CA ALA A 162 -28.68 -26.49 -12.10
C ALA A 162 -27.63 -25.47 -11.65
N PRO A 163 -27.98 -24.56 -10.74
CA PRO A 163 -27.04 -23.55 -10.24
C PRO A 163 -25.84 -24.16 -9.50
N VAL A 164 -26.07 -25.32 -8.88
CA VAL A 164 -25.05 -26.06 -8.15
C VAL A 164 -25.16 -27.56 -8.39
N LYS A 165 -24.05 -28.24 -8.17
CA LYS A 165 -23.93 -29.68 -8.30
C LYS A 165 -23.20 -30.25 -7.09
N ARG A 166 -23.81 -31.23 -6.41
CA ARG A 166 -23.20 -31.84 -5.23
C ARG A 166 -22.04 -32.72 -5.63
N LEU A 167 -20.91 -32.49 -5.00
CA LEU A 167 -19.72 -33.32 -5.05
C LEU A 167 -19.66 -34.22 -3.81
N THR A 168 -19.21 -35.45 -4.00
CA THR A 168 -18.85 -36.37 -2.93
C THR A 168 -17.35 -36.62 -2.95
N ILE A 169 -16.76 -36.72 -1.76
CA ILE A 169 -15.39 -37.19 -1.61
C ILE A 169 -15.45 -38.72 -1.57
N ALA A 170 -15.12 -39.35 -2.69
CA ALA A 170 -15.04 -40.79 -2.79
C ALA A 170 -13.64 -41.24 -2.35
N ASN A 171 -13.58 -41.96 -1.22
CA ASN A 171 -12.40 -42.71 -0.84
C ASN A 171 -12.40 -44.02 -1.63
N ALA A 172 -11.74 -44.04 -2.78
CA ALA A 172 -11.35 -45.31 -3.39
C ALA A 172 -10.37 -45.95 -2.41
N GLY A 173 -10.58 -47.21 -2.00
CA GLY A 173 -9.74 -47.94 -1.02
C GLY A 173 -8.26 -48.11 -1.39
N THR A 174 -7.73 -47.30 -2.32
CA THR A 174 -6.39 -47.28 -2.90
C THR A 174 -5.52 -46.11 -2.41
N GLY A 175 -5.90 -45.41 -1.32
CA GLY A 175 -5.07 -44.37 -0.74
C GLY A 175 -5.11 -43.00 -1.43
N SER A 176 -6.14 -42.70 -2.23
CA SER A 176 -6.37 -41.36 -2.77
C SER A 176 -7.85 -41.03 -2.84
N ALA A 177 -8.25 -39.91 -2.24
CA ALA A 177 -9.64 -39.42 -2.32
C ALA A 177 -9.83 -38.60 -3.60
N THR A 178 -10.99 -38.76 -4.24
CA THR A 178 -11.34 -38.01 -5.45
C THR A 178 -12.69 -37.32 -5.28
N LEU A 179 -12.84 -36.15 -5.89
CA LEU A 179 -14.14 -35.47 -5.95
C LEU A 179 -14.92 -36.04 -7.12
N THR A 180 -16.04 -36.66 -6.80
CA THR A 180 -16.95 -37.25 -7.78
C THR A 180 -18.26 -36.48 -7.76
N THR A 181 -18.91 -36.41 -8.92
CA THR A 181 -20.28 -35.91 -8.99
C THR A 181 -21.22 -36.89 -8.32
N ALA A 182 -22.04 -36.43 -7.38
CA ALA A 182 -23.04 -37.27 -6.73
C ALA A 182 -24.44 -37.02 -7.29
N THR A 183 -24.94 -35.79 -7.13
CA THR A 183 -26.30 -35.42 -7.52
C THR A 183 -26.33 -33.98 -8.00
N THR A 184 -27.17 -33.71 -8.97
CA THR A 184 -27.46 -32.35 -9.42
C THR A 184 -28.62 -31.81 -8.57
N TYR A 185 -28.53 -30.56 -8.12
CA TYR A 185 -29.66 -29.92 -7.43
C TYR A 185 -30.83 -29.76 -8.42
N SER A 186 -32.07 -30.03 -8.00
CA SER A 186 -33.24 -30.13 -8.88
C SER A 186 -33.97 -28.80 -9.07
N ARG A 187 -33.52 -27.73 -8.41
CA ARG A 187 -34.16 -26.40 -8.45
C ARG A 187 -33.25 -25.34 -9.04
N GLN A 188 -33.86 -24.29 -9.57
CA GLN A 188 -33.19 -23.12 -10.14
C GLN A 188 -32.58 -22.18 -9.08
N GLN A 189 -33.06 -22.26 -7.84
CA GLN A 189 -32.64 -21.40 -6.74
C GLN A 189 -32.20 -22.26 -5.55
N PHE A 190 -30.93 -22.15 -5.16
CA PHE A 190 -30.30 -22.85 -4.05
C PHE A 190 -30.22 -21.93 -2.82
N PRO A 191 -31.15 -22.06 -1.84
CA PRO A 191 -31.23 -21.17 -0.68
C PRO A 191 -30.20 -21.50 0.39
N ILE A 192 -29.46 -20.52 0.91
CA ILE A 192 -28.52 -20.73 2.03
C ILE A 192 -29.02 -20.04 3.30
N ARG A 193 -29.09 -20.79 4.40
CA ARG A 193 -29.43 -20.26 5.74
C ARG A 193 -28.22 -20.28 6.67
N GLY A 194 -27.57 -19.15 6.80
CA GLY A 194 -26.35 -18.96 7.56
C GLY A 194 -25.24 -18.49 6.64
N GLY A 195 -24.01 -18.58 7.13
CA GLY A 195 -22.84 -18.37 6.29
C GLY A 195 -22.54 -19.57 5.38
N GLY A 196 -21.50 -19.41 4.58
CA GLY A 196 -20.92 -20.48 3.78
C GLY A 196 -19.48 -20.17 3.40
N PHE A 197 -18.73 -21.19 3.04
CA PHE A 197 -17.35 -21.04 2.58
C PHE A 197 -17.28 -21.25 1.07
N VAL A 198 -16.62 -20.32 0.37
CA VAL A 198 -16.34 -20.39 -1.07
C VAL A 198 -14.85 -20.59 -1.30
N ILE A 199 -14.52 -21.46 -2.25
CA ILE A 199 -13.17 -21.59 -2.80
C ILE A 199 -13.25 -21.11 -4.25
N ALA A 200 -12.40 -20.14 -4.61
CA ALA A 200 -12.41 -19.56 -5.95
C ALA A 200 -12.00 -20.59 -7.01
N PRO A 201 -12.39 -20.39 -8.29
CA PRO A 201 -11.95 -21.23 -9.40
C PRO A 201 -10.42 -21.43 -9.45
N ASP A 202 -9.66 -20.37 -9.23
CA ASP A 202 -8.18 -20.39 -9.30
C ASP A 202 -7.56 -21.29 -8.20
N ASP A 203 -8.23 -21.42 -7.06
CA ASP A 203 -7.79 -22.23 -5.92
C ASP A 203 -8.28 -23.70 -6.00
N ARG A 204 -9.13 -24.03 -6.99
CA ARG A 204 -9.75 -25.34 -7.18
C ARG A 204 -8.73 -26.47 -7.30
N ALA A 205 -7.61 -26.21 -8.00
CA ALA A 205 -6.56 -27.20 -8.21
C ALA A 205 -5.82 -27.54 -6.91
N ALA A 206 -5.52 -26.52 -6.09
CA ALA A 206 -4.90 -26.70 -4.78
C ALA A 206 -5.83 -27.47 -3.84
N PHE A 207 -7.13 -27.15 -3.83
CA PHE A 207 -8.13 -27.92 -3.09
C PHE A 207 -8.19 -29.38 -3.55
N ALA A 208 -8.22 -29.65 -4.86
CA ALA A 208 -8.24 -31.01 -5.38
C ALA A 208 -6.97 -31.80 -5.00
N ALA A 209 -5.81 -31.14 -5.01
CA ALA A 209 -4.55 -31.73 -4.54
C ALA A 209 -4.63 -32.06 -3.03
N PHE A 210 -5.15 -31.15 -2.21
CA PHE A 210 -5.37 -31.39 -0.78
C PHE A 210 -6.26 -32.61 -0.53
N ILE A 211 -7.40 -32.73 -1.24
CA ILE A 211 -8.29 -33.90 -1.10
C ILE A 211 -7.58 -35.20 -1.47
N LYS A 212 -6.73 -35.22 -2.51
CA LYS A 212 -5.96 -36.43 -2.88
C LYS A 212 -4.99 -36.90 -1.80
N THR A 213 -4.49 -35.98 -0.97
CA THR A 213 -3.52 -36.27 0.10
C THR A 213 -4.13 -36.75 1.41
N GLN A 214 -5.48 -36.81 1.52
CA GLN A 214 -6.18 -37.09 2.78
C GLN A 214 -6.11 -38.55 3.25
N ALA A 215 -5.76 -39.51 2.40
CA ALA A 215 -5.99 -40.92 2.74
C ALA A 215 -4.93 -41.50 3.71
N GLY A 216 -5.40 -42.12 4.80
CA GLY A 216 -4.58 -43.01 5.63
C GLY A 216 -3.85 -42.35 6.81
N ARG A 217 -4.18 -41.11 7.17
CA ARG A 217 -3.62 -40.45 8.35
C ARG A 217 -4.55 -40.64 9.54
N THR A 218 -4.23 -41.62 10.39
CA THR A 218 -4.85 -41.72 11.71
C THR A 218 -4.32 -40.61 12.60
N CYS A 219 -5.17 -40.00 13.41
CA CYS A 219 -4.69 -39.06 14.40
C CYS A 219 -5.56 -39.03 15.67
N GLY A 220 -4.95 -38.50 16.73
CA GLY A 220 -5.50 -38.55 18.08
C GLY A 220 -5.58 -39.96 18.67
N THR A 221 -6.25 -40.06 19.82
CA THR A 221 -6.56 -41.34 20.48
C THR A 221 -7.94 -41.87 20.11
N SER A 222 -8.70 -41.15 19.25
CA SER A 222 -10.05 -41.50 18.86
C SER A 222 -10.11 -42.60 17.79
N GLY A 223 -8.98 -42.88 17.13
CA GLY A 223 -8.91 -43.82 16.01
C GLY A 223 -9.58 -43.30 14.72
N LEU A 224 -10.02 -42.03 14.71
CA LEU A 224 -10.60 -41.38 13.55
C LEU A 224 -9.49 -40.91 12.59
N ASP A 225 -9.85 -40.81 11.32
CA ASP A 225 -9.02 -40.19 10.28
C ASP A 225 -9.34 -38.69 10.27
N CYS A 226 -8.44 -37.86 10.78
CA CYS A 226 -8.67 -36.41 10.91
C CYS A 226 -8.56 -35.64 9.58
N TYR A 227 -8.39 -36.36 8.48
CA TYR A 227 -8.44 -35.87 7.12
C TYR A 227 -9.64 -36.47 6.35
N ASN A 228 -10.50 -37.24 7.03
CA ASN A 228 -11.70 -37.79 6.41
C ASN A 228 -12.89 -36.84 6.47
N PHE A 229 -13.01 -35.99 5.45
CA PHE A 229 -14.12 -35.05 5.29
C PHE A 229 -15.25 -35.58 4.38
N LYS A 230 -15.38 -36.91 4.21
CA LYS A 230 -16.37 -37.50 3.28
C LYS A 230 -17.82 -37.13 3.56
N ASP A 231 -18.11 -36.80 4.82
CA ASP A 231 -19.43 -36.44 5.31
C ASP A 231 -19.74 -34.94 5.11
N VAL A 232 -18.77 -34.14 4.64
CA VAL A 232 -18.98 -32.73 4.27
C VAL A 232 -19.58 -32.67 2.87
N ASN A 233 -20.76 -32.07 2.76
CA ASN A 233 -21.34 -31.81 1.45
C ASN A 233 -20.66 -30.60 0.82
N ILE A 234 -20.11 -30.79 -0.37
CA ILE A 234 -19.46 -29.74 -1.15
C ILE A 234 -20.26 -29.58 -2.44
N TYR A 235 -20.45 -28.35 -2.87
CA TYR A 235 -21.20 -28.02 -4.06
C TYR A 235 -20.28 -27.31 -5.04
N GLU A 236 -20.31 -27.73 -6.29
CA GLU A 236 -19.68 -27.05 -7.40
C GLU A 236 -20.68 -26.05 -7.97
N ILE A 237 -20.31 -24.77 -8.06
CA ILE A 237 -21.16 -23.72 -8.63
C ILE A 237 -21.00 -23.74 -10.14
N ASP A 238 -22.11 -23.70 -10.89
CA ASP A 238 -22.02 -23.60 -12.34
C ASP A 238 -21.42 -22.25 -12.77
N PRO A 239 -20.52 -22.17 -13.78
CA PRO A 239 -19.91 -20.92 -14.21
C PRO A 239 -20.91 -19.85 -14.65
N THR A 240 -22.13 -20.26 -15.02
CA THR A 240 -23.20 -19.35 -15.42
C THR A 240 -24.09 -18.94 -14.25
N ALA A 241 -24.01 -19.62 -13.10
CA ALA A 241 -24.78 -19.32 -11.91
C ALA A 241 -24.24 -18.09 -11.17
N LYS A 242 -25.11 -17.50 -10.34
CA LYS A 242 -24.85 -16.26 -9.62
C LYS A 242 -25.14 -16.42 -8.14
N LEU A 243 -24.28 -15.89 -7.28
CA LEU A 243 -24.63 -15.64 -5.88
C LEU A 243 -25.55 -14.43 -5.85
N VAL A 244 -26.66 -14.49 -5.13
CA VAL A 244 -27.58 -13.37 -4.98
C VAL A 244 -27.91 -13.17 -3.52
N TRP A 245 -27.71 -11.95 -3.04
CA TRP A 245 -28.00 -11.57 -1.66
C TRP A 245 -29.04 -10.44 -1.60
N GLN A 246 -29.79 -10.41 -0.50
CA GLN A 246 -30.82 -9.42 -0.23
C GLN A 246 -30.60 -8.72 1.13
N ASP A 247 -30.63 -7.39 1.13
CA ASP A 247 -30.71 -6.59 2.36
C ASP A 247 -32.14 -6.62 2.91
N PHE A 248 -32.30 -7.05 4.16
CA PHE A 248 -33.59 -7.13 4.85
C PHE A 248 -33.88 -5.94 5.78
N THR A 249 -32.97 -4.97 5.90
CA THR A 249 -33.02 -3.93 6.95
C THR A 249 -33.72 -2.63 6.53
N GLN A 250 -34.01 -2.41 5.25
CA GLN A 250 -34.47 -1.11 4.75
C GLN A 250 -35.94 -1.12 4.26
N PRO A 251 -36.86 -0.39 4.90
CA PRO A 251 -38.13 -0.03 4.27
C PRO A 251 -37.90 1.02 3.15
N LEU A 252 -38.69 0.94 2.09
CA LEU A 252 -38.77 1.93 1.02
C LEU A 252 -39.05 3.32 1.61
N THR A 253 -38.04 4.19 1.67
CA THR A 253 -38.24 5.59 2.05
C THR A 253 -37.91 6.47 0.84
N ALA A 254 -38.92 7.11 0.25
CA ALA A 254 -38.80 8.07 -0.86
C ALA A 254 -38.14 7.58 -2.17
N GLY A 255 -38.22 6.28 -2.49
CA GLY A 255 -37.73 5.76 -3.78
C GLY A 255 -36.21 5.76 -3.97
N ARG A 256 -35.43 6.04 -2.90
CA ARG A 256 -33.97 5.88 -2.85
C ARG A 256 -33.59 5.31 -1.47
N TYR A 257 -32.91 4.17 -1.46
CA TYR A 257 -32.47 3.51 -0.22
C TYR A 257 -31.18 4.14 0.31
N ALA A 258 -31.03 4.26 1.63
CA ALA A 258 -29.85 4.84 2.26
C ALA A 258 -28.64 3.91 2.05
N GLN A 259 -27.68 4.36 1.23
CA GLN A 259 -26.43 3.65 0.93
C GLN A 259 -25.53 3.64 2.16
N PHE A 260 -25.43 2.49 2.81
CA PHE A 260 -24.28 2.18 3.66
C PHE A 260 -23.54 1.00 3.01
N ASP A 261 -22.55 1.35 2.19
CA ASP A 261 -21.47 0.53 1.63
C ASP A 261 -21.81 -0.55 0.57
N ALA A 262 -21.27 -0.36 -0.64
CA ALA A 262 -21.45 -1.18 -1.85
C ALA A 262 -20.74 -2.56 -1.84
N GLN A 263 -20.72 -3.25 -0.70
CA GLN A 263 -19.97 -4.49 -0.51
C GLN A 263 -20.88 -5.73 -0.56
N LEU A 264 -20.40 -6.82 -1.16
CA LEU A 264 -21.05 -8.13 -0.99
C LEU A 264 -21.03 -8.51 0.51
N PRO A 265 -21.93 -9.40 0.97
CA PRO A 265 -21.83 -10.07 2.27
C PRO A 265 -20.66 -11.08 2.30
N VAL A 266 -19.49 -10.74 1.74
CA VAL A 266 -18.25 -11.48 2.00
C VAL A 266 -17.66 -10.90 3.27
N ALA A 267 -17.87 -11.63 4.35
CA ALA A 267 -17.42 -11.20 5.66
C ALA A 267 -15.90 -11.20 5.77
N MET A 268 -15.23 -12.14 5.06
CA MET A 268 -13.79 -12.35 5.25
C MET A 268 -13.15 -13.21 4.14
N ARG A 269 -11.95 -12.82 3.67
CA ARG A 269 -11.01 -13.73 3.00
C ARG A 269 -10.10 -14.34 4.06
N VAL A 270 -10.02 -15.67 4.09
CA VAL A 270 -9.19 -16.44 5.00
C VAL A 270 -8.01 -17.01 4.19
N ASP A 271 -6.89 -16.29 4.21
CA ASP A 271 -5.65 -16.62 3.48
C ASP A 271 -4.40 -16.67 4.38
N TYR A 272 -4.60 -16.60 5.70
CA TYR A 272 -3.55 -16.73 6.69
C TYR A 272 -3.43 -18.17 7.22
N ALA A 273 -2.25 -18.48 7.75
CA ALA A 273 -2.04 -19.70 8.49
C ALA A 273 -2.92 -19.73 9.75
N PRO A 274 -3.53 -20.87 10.09
CA PRO A 274 -4.38 -20.95 11.25
C PRO A 274 -3.57 -20.72 12.53
N PRO A 275 -4.21 -20.25 13.60
CA PRO A 275 -3.52 -20.02 14.86
C PRO A 275 -2.95 -21.32 15.44
N LYS A 276 -1.77 -21.22 16.05
CA LYS A 276 -1.21 -22.28 16.90
C LYS A 276 -2.00 -22.34 18.21
N ILE A 277 -2.66 -23.47 18.46
CA ILE A 277 -3.47 -23.68 19.66
C ILE A 277 -2.66 -24.45 20.71
N SER A 278 -2.62 -23.96 21.94
CA SER A 278 -2.25 -24.75 23.11
C SER A 278 -3.51 -25.19 23.86
N LEU A 279 -3.54 -26.46 24.24
CA LEU A 279 -4.67 -27.07 24.95
C LEU A 279 -4.21 -27.61 26.30
N VAL A 280 -4.86 -27.19 27.38
CA VAL A 280 -4.57 -27.65 28.75
C VAL A 280 -5.72 -28.50 29.29
N ASP A 281 -5.39 -29.73 29.68
CA ASP A 281 -6.22 -30.71 30.41
C ASP A 281 -7.65 -30.98 29.86
N GLY A 282 -7.84 -30.92 28.54
CA GLY A 282 -9.17 -30.94 27.93
C GLY A 282 -9.58 -32.26 27.29
N ASN A 283 -9.81 -33.34 28.04
CA ASN A 283 -10.43 -34.55 27.44
C ASN A 283 -11.76 -34.22 26.75
N LEU A 284 -12.51 -33.28 27.32
CA LEU A 284 -13.76 -32.78 26.77
C LEU A 284 -13.52 -31.97 25.49
N LEU A 285 -12.56 -31.04 25.54
CA LEU A 285 -12.21 -30.21 24.39
C LEU A 285 -11.55 -30.99 23.24
N ARG A 286 -10.82 -32.07 23.55
CA ARG A 286 -10.32 -33.01 22.56
C ARG A 286 -11.46 -33.76 21.88
N SER A 287 -12.45 -34.21 22.65
CA SER A 287 -13.64 -34.88 22.11
C SER A 287 -14.44 -33.93 21.20
N PHE A 288 -14.48 -32.65 21.56
CA PHE A 288 -15.08 -31.59 20.79
C PHE A 288 -14.35 -31.29 19.48
N MET A 289 -13.02 -31.19 19.52
CA MET A 289 -12.20 -31.03 18.32
C MET A 289 -12.24 -32.28 17.42
N ALA A 290 -12.40 -33.48 18.00
CA ALA A 290 -12.59 -34.71 17.24
C ALA A 290 -13.89 -34.67 16.42
N ALA A 291 -14.95 -34.04 16.92
CA ALA A 291 -16.18 -33.82 16.15
C ALA A 291 -15.99 -32.88 14.94
N ALA A 292 -14.86 -32.19 14.85
CA ALA A 292 -14.44 -31.39 13.71
C ALA A 292 -13.23 -32.00 12.96
N ASN A 293 -12.78 -33.22 13.28
CA ASN A 293 -11.53 -33.81 12.75
C ASN A 293 -10.26 -32.97 13.05
N LEU A 294 -10.20 -32.36 14.23
CA LEU A 294 -9.09 -31.50 14.68
C LEU A 294 -8.44 -31.98 16.00
N ASP A 295 -8.58 -33.27 16.38
CA ASP A 295 -8.04 -33.83 17.62
C ASP A 295 -6.57 -34.29 17.54
N ASP A 296 -5.85 -33.88 16.49
CA ASP A 296 -4.48 -34.25 16.21
C ASP A 296 -3.46 -33.30 16.86
N PHE A 297 -3.61 -33.06 18.16
CA PHE A 297 -2.64 -32.26 18.92
C PHE A 297 -1.31 -33.02 19.07
N ASP A 298 -0.21 -32.28 18.93
CA ASP A 298 1.14 -32.79 19.14
C ASP A 298 1.40 -32.92 20.65
N SER A 299 1.84 -34.10 21.07
CA SER A 299 2.23 -34.38 22.45
C SER A 299 3.75 -34.32 22.66
N ASN A 300 4.53 -34.12 21.60
CA ASN A 300 5.98 -34.07 21.69
C ASN A 300 6.45 -32.84 22.47
N ALA A 301 7.50 -33.01 23.28
CA ALA A 301 8.08 -31.91 24.06
C ALA A 301 8.53 -30.73 23.19
N SER A 302 9.00 -31.00 21.96
CA SER A 302 9.42 -29.98 20.98
C SER A 302 8.30 -29.06 20.52
N CYS A 303 7.05 -29.51 20.60
CA CYS A 303 5.92 -28.70 20.20
C CYS A 303 5.68 -27.55 21.19
N LYS A 304 5.97 -27.79 22.48
CA LYS A 304 5.86 -26.80 23.57
C LYS A 304 6.88 -25.68 23.46
N THR A 305 7.98 -25.91 22.72
CA THR A 305 9.05 -24.93 22.47
C THR A 305 8.97 -24.30 21.07
N GLY A 306 7.85 -24.50 20.36
CA GLY A 306 7.47 -23.69 19.20
C GLY A 306 7.42 -24.41 17.85
N THR A 307 7.81 -25.69 17.78
CA THR A 307 7.74 -26.49 16.55
C THR A 307 6.58 -27.48 16.62
N VAL A 308 5.41 -27.04 16.16
CA VAL A 308 4.25 -27.93 15.94
C VAL A 308 4.51 -28.71 14.66
N ALA A 309 4.47 -30.05 14.70
CA ALA A 309 4.68 -30.85 13.50
C ALA A 309 3.69 -30.47 12.39
N ALA A 310 4.17 -30.48 11.14
CA ALA A 310 3.38 -30.03 9.99
C ALA A 310 2.03 -30.76 9.91
N GLY A 311 0.95 -29.99 9.84
CA GLY A 311 -0.42 -30.50 9.78
C GLY A 311 -1.05 -30.86 11.12
N ARG A 312 -0.39 -30.65 12.28
CA ARG A 312 -1.03 -30.76 13.60
C ARG A 312 -1.77 -29.48 13.97
N VAL A 313 -2.91 -29.60 14.68
CA VAL A 313 -3.74 -28.45 15.10
C VAL A 313 -3.08 -27.61 16.20
N GLY A 314 -2.31 -28.24 17.07
CA GLY A 314 -1.76 -27.55 18.23
C GLY A 314 -0.91 -28.44 19.11
N CYS A 315 -0.72 -28.02 20.36
CA CYS A 315 0.03 -28.74 21.39
C CYS A 315 -0.81 -29.06 22.61
N LEU A 316 -0.59 -30.25 23.17
CA LEU A 316 -1.04 -30.57 24.52
C LEU A 316 -0.07 -29.96 25.53
N MET A 317 -0.60 -29.14 26.43
CA MET A 317 0.12 -28.48 27.51
C MET A 317 -0.42 -28.92 28.86
N THR A 318 0.46 -28.95 29.84
CA THR A 318 0.11 -29.10 31.25
C THR A 318 0.15 -27.74 31.93
N GLU A 319 -0.42 -27.65 33.13
CA GLU A 319 -0.29 -26.44 33.93
C GLU A 319 1.19 -26.09 34.22
N ALA A 320 2.04 -27.09 34.47
CA ALA A 320 3.48 -26.89 34.67
C ALA A 320 4.17 -26.25 33.45
N ASP A 321 3.74 -26.60 32.23
CA ASP A 321 4.28 -25.99 31.01
C ASP A 321 3.94 -24.48 30.94
N ILE A 322 2.74 -24.10 31.37
CA ILE A 322 2.34 -22.69 31.44
C ILE A 322 3.23 -21.93 32.45
N GLN A 323 3.44 -22.51 33.64
CA GLN A 323 4.26 -21.89 34.70
C GLN A 323 5.70 -21.64 34.22
N ASN A 324 6.24 -22.58 33.43
CA ASN A 324 7.55 -22.49 32.81
C ASN A 324 7.64 -21.45 31.66
N GLY A 325 6.53 -20.81 31.28
CA GLY A 325 6.49 -19.78 30.25
C GLY A 325 6.42 -20.31 28.82
N ASN A 326 6.05 -21.59 28.64
CA ASN A 326 6.02 -22.23 27.32
C ASN A 326 4.97 -21.62 26.36
N LEU A 327 3.98 -20.89 26.87
CA LEU A 327 3.00 -20.18 26.03
C LEU A 327 3.67 -19.10 25.16
N THR A 328 4.52 -18.28 25.78
CA THR A 328 5.21 -17.18 25.09
C THR A 328 6.41 -17.70 24.29
N SER A 329 7.21 -18.60 24.85
CA SER A 329 8.39 -19.14 24.15
C SER A 329 8.01 -20.08 23.01
N GLY A 330 6.88 -20.78 23.12
CA GLY A 330 6.33 -21.63 22.06
C GLY A 330 5.61 -20.87 20.95
N THR A 331 5.55 -19.53 21.00
CA THR A 331 4.91 -18.68 19.98
C THR A 331 3.43 -19.06 19.72
N PHE A 332 2.72 -19.49 20.75
CA PHE A 332 1.30 -19.86 20.62
C PHE A 332 0.44 -18.63 20.33
N ASN A 333 -0.62 -18.79 19.55
CA ASN A 333 -1.57 -17.71 19.26
C ASN A 333 -2.83 -17.81 20.11
N TRP A 334 -3.16 -19.03 20.54
CA TRP A 334 -4.33 -19.36 21.33
C TRP A 334 -3.98 -20.29 22.46
N LEU A 335 -4.61 -20.07 23.61
CA LEU A 335 -4.62 -20.98 24.74
C LEU A 335 -6.06 -21.35 25.07
N TRP A 336 -6.33 -22.64 25.16
CA TRP A 336 -7.62 -23.20 25.50
C TRP A 336 -7.54 -23.91 26.84
N LEU A 337 -8.40 -23.49 27.78
CA LEU A 337 -8.37 -23.91 29.17
C LEU A 337 -9.68 -24.59 29.56
N ASP A 338 -9.58 -25.87 29.90
CA ASP A 338 -10.67 -26.72 30.40
C ASP A 338 -10.23 -27.42 31.69
N VAL A 339 -9.92 -26.63 32.71
CA VAL A 339 -9.39 -27.12 34.00
C VAL A 339 -10.51 -27.16 35.05
N ASN A 340 -10.81 -28.36 35.57
CA ASN A 340 -11.97 -28.57 36.43
C ASN A 340 -11.75 -28.36 37.94
N ASN A 341 -10.52 -28.24 38.46
CA ASN A 341 -10.27 -28.21 39.92
C ASN A 341 -8.88 -27.67 40.33
N SER A 342 -8.45 -26.50 39.85
CA SER A 342 -7.22 -25.88 40.39
C SER A 342 -7.54 -25.20 41.73
N THR A 343 -7.09 -25.77 42.84
CA THR A 343 -7.36 -25.30 44.22
C THR A 343 -6.56 -24.05 44.65
N GLY A 344 -6.19 -23.16 43.73
CA GLY A 344 -5.57 -21.89 44.10
C GLY A 344 -5.02 -21.10 42.93
N CYS A 345 -4.80 -19.82 43.15
CA CYS A 345 -4.26 -18.91 42.14
C CYS A 345 -2.78 -19.12 41.95
N THR A 346 -2.47 -20.00 41.00
CA THR A 346 -1.13 -20.44 40.68
C THR A 346 -0.37 -19.39 39.88
N SER A 347 0.95 -19.55 39.83
CA SER A 347 1.85 -18.82 38.91
C SER A 347 1.42 -18.95 37.43
N SER A 348 0.60 -19.94 37.09
CA SER A 348 0.04 -20.18 35.75
C SER A 348 -0.80 -18.99 35.28
N MET A 349 -1.68 -18.44 36.12
CA MET A 349 -2.51 -17.30 35.71
C MET A 349 -1.70 -16.03 35.48
N THR A 350 -0.62 -15.81 36.22
CA THR A 350 0.33 -14.72 35.93
C THR A 350 0.92 -14.88 34.54
N ARG A 351 1.33 -16.09 34.16
CA ARG A 351 1.88 -16.38 32.82
C ARG A 351 0.83 -16.24 31.73
N ILE A 352 -0.42 -16.63 31.98
CA ILE A 352 -1.54 -16.44 31.03
C ILE A 352 -1.85 -14.96 30.83
N ARG A 353 -1.84 -14.16 31.91
CA ARG A 353 -2.00 -12.70 31.82
C ARG A 353 -0.83 -12.06 31.05
N SER A 354 0.40 -12.52 31.26
CA SER A 354 1.55 -12.09 30.47
C SER A 354 1.39 -12.47 28.99
N PHE A 355 0.89 -13.67 28.70
CA PHE A 355 0.61 -14.13 27.34
C PHE A 355 -0.45 -13.24 26.64
N MET A 356 -1.49 -12.81 27.35
CA MET A 356 -2.52 -11.90 26.82
C MET A 356 -2.10 -10.43 26.76
N THR A 357 -0.99 -10.05 27.38
CA THR A 357 -0.53 -8.66 27.43
C THR A 357 0.45 -8.42 26.30
N ALA A 358 0.17 -7.46 25.41
CA ALA A 358 1.11 -7.13 24.36
C ALA A 358 2.34 -6.42 24.91
N VAL A 359 3.52 -6.85 24.47
CA VAL A 359 4.78 -6.17 24.75
C VAL A 359 5.36 -5.67 23.44
N SER A 360 5.37 -4.35 23.26
CA SER A 360 5.89 -3.71 22.04
C SER A 360 7.28 -4.23 21.70
N GLY A 361 7.49 -4.62 20.44
CA GLY A 361 8.76 -5.12 19.93
C GLY A 361 9.21 -6.50 20.43
N THR A 362 8.43 -7.20 21.27
CA THR A 362 8.88 -8.47 21.88
C THR A 362 8.06 -9.68 21.42
N PHE A 363 6.75 -9.71 21.66
CA PHE A 363 5.87 -10.78 21.18
C PHE A 363 4.41 -10.30 21.08
N THR A 364 3.66 -10.91 20.17
CA THR A 364 2.23 -10.65 19.98
C THR A 364 1.44 -11.25 21.14
N ALA A 365 0.49 -10.49 21.70
CA ALA A 365 -0.41 -11.03 22.71
C ALA A 365 -1.21 -12.20 22.15
N GLY A 366 -1.26 -13.30 22.90
CA GLY A 366 -2.06 -14.46 22.57
C GLY A 366 -3.49 -14.35 23.09
N ASN A 367 -4.39 -15.10 22.47
CA ASN A 367 -5.81 -15.15 22.81
C ASN A 367 -6.08 -16.32 23.76
N VAL A 368 -7.06 -16.19 24.64
CA VAL A 368 -7.41 -17.24 25.59
C VAL A 368 -8.89 -17.53 25.52
N MET A 369 -9.22 -18.82 25.46
CA MET A 369 -10.58 -19.31 25.58
C MET A 369 -10.72 -20.11 26.87
N PHE A 370 -11.58 -19.64 27.75
CA PHE A 370 -11.90 -20.31 29.00
C PHE A 370 -13.24 -21.04 28.88
N PHE A 371 -13.26 -22.28 29.33
CA PHE A 371 -14.45 -23.14 29.32
C PHE A 371 -14.91 -23.44 30.75
N ASN A 372 -16.23 -23.48 30.95
CA ASN A 372 -16.86 -24.02 32.15
C ASN A 372 -16.23 -23.50 33.48
N SER A 373 -15.76 -24.43 34.32
CA SER A 373 -15.15 -24.20 35.63
C SER A 373 -13.82 -23.46 35.57
N ALA A 374 -13.13 -23.43 34.42
CA ALA A 374 -11.92 -22.64 34.24
C ALA A 374 -12.19 -21.13 34.37
N ILE A 375 -13.43 -20.68 34.17
CA ILE A 375 -13.79 -19.26 34.33
C ILE A 375 -13.95 -18.93 35.80
N SER A 376 -14.86 -19.63 36.48
CA SER A 376 -15.16 -19.33 37.88
C SER A 376 -14.03 -19.75 38.81
N GLY A 377 -13.41 -20.91 38.59
CA GLY A 377 -12.41 -21.51 39.48
C GLY A 377 -10.96 -21.10 39.20
N PHE A 378 -10.65 -20.60 38.00
CA PHE A 378 -9.26 -20.32 37.60
C PHE A 378 -9.07 -18.89 37.09
N ALA A 379 -9.92 -18.38 36.19
CA ALA A 379 -9.77 -17.03 35.63
C ALA A 379 -10.16 -15.92 36.61
N GLU A 380 -11.27 -16.08 37.33
CA GLU A 380 -11.92 -15.01 38.10
C GLU A 380 -11.81 -15.14 39.63
N GLN A 381 -11.53 -16.33 40.18
CA GLN A 381 -11.36 -16.54 41.62
C GLN A 381 -10.04 -16.01 42.20
N CYS A 382 -9.17 -15.43 41.37
CA CYS A 382 -7.87 -14.94 41.81
C CYS A 382 -7.89 -13.58 42.48
N THR A 383 -7.69 -13.59 43.81
CA THR A 383 -7.58 -12.43 44.68
C THR A 383 -6.45 -11.50 44.21
N GLY A 384 -6.79 -10.23 44.00
CA GLY A 384 -5.97 -9.17 43.39
C GLY A 384 -6.72 -8.55 42.21
N ASP A 385 -6.72 -7.22 42.09
CA ASP A 385 -7.65 -6.38 41.27
C ASP A 385 -7.75 -6.64 39.75
N LYS A 386 -7.29 -7.79 39.24
CA LYS A 386 -7.14 -8.06 37.81
C LYS A 386 -7.84 -9.36 37.41
N GLY A 387 -9.18 -9.38 37.45
CA GLY A 387 -9.95 -10.37 36.69
C GLY A 387 -9.61 -10.29 35.20
N THR A 388 -9.90 -11.35 34.43
CA THR A 388 -9.57 -11.38 32.99
C THR A 388 -10.61 -10.59 32.18
N LEU A 389 -11.90 -10.87 32.39
CA LEU A 389 -13.01 -9.99 32.02
C LEU A 389 -13.79 -9.52 33.26
N GLY A 390 -13.88 -10.35 34.32
CA GLY A 390 -14.70 -10.11 35.51
C GLY A 390 -14.06 -9.28 36.62
N LEU A 391 -14.79 -9.13 37.74
CA LEU A 391 -14.26 -8.61 39.01
C LEU A 391 -13.61 -9.76 39.80
N ALA A 392 -12.37 -9.55 40.24
CA ALA A 392 -11.63 -10.53 41.03
C ALA A 392 -12.42 -10.97 42.29
N GLY A 393 -12.61 -12.27 42.47
CA GLY A 393 -13.24 -12.86 43.65
C GLY A 393 -14.77 -12.71 43.78
N THR A 394 -15.44 -11.94 42.91
CA THR A 394 -16.90 -11.68 42.97
C THR A 394 -17.60 -11.66 41.60
N GLY A 395 -16.88 -11.91 40.51
CA GLY A 395 -17.38 -11.75 39.13
C GLY A 395 -18.33 -12.86 38.65
N LEU A 396 -17.96 -13.52 37.55
CA LEU A 396 -18.82 -14.48 36.84
C LEU A 396 -18.79 -15.87 37.50
N ALA A 397 -19.95 -16.45 37.79
CA ALA A 397 -20.05 -17.88 38.11
C ALA A 397 -20.93 -18.64 37.14
N VAL A 398 -20.54 -19.91 36.98
CA VAL A 398 -21.35 -20.95 36.38
C VAL A 398 -22.58 -21.17 37.25
N SER A 399 -23.77 -20.94 36.69
CA SER A 399 -25.02 -21.40 37.31
C SER A 399 -25.48 -22.66 36.60
N ASN A 400 -25.48 -23.79 37.32
CA ASN A 400 -26.04 -25.05 36.82
C ASN A 400 -27.57 -25.10 36.95
N SER A 401 -28.23 -23.95 37.18
CA SER A 401 -29.69 -23.87 37.17
C SER A 401 -30.20 -24.18 35.76
N ALA A 402 -30.97 -25.25 35.60
CA ALA A 402 -31.67 -25.52 34.35
C ALA A 402 -32.52 -24.29 33.94
N ILE A 403 -32.28 -23.75 32.75
CA ILE A 403 -33.22 -22.79 32.13
C ILE A 403 -34.46 -23.61 31.76
N ASN A 404 -35.48 -23.62 32.63
CA ASN A 404 -36.72 -24.35 32.37
C ASN A 404 -37.55 -23.61 31.29
N GLU A 405 -37.85 -24.31 30.19
CA GLU A 405 -38.69 -23.87 29.07
C GLU A 405 -40.08 -23.34 29.45
N GLN A 406 -40.58 -23.65 30.64
CA GLN A 406 -41.86 -23.11 31.11
C GLN A 406 -41.79 -21.61 31.45
N THR A 407 -40.59 -21.03 31.55
CA THR A 407 -40.42 -19.58 31.66
C THR A 407 -40.21 -18.96 30.29
N ASN A 408 -41.13 -18.09 29.87
CA ASN A 408 -41.28 -17.46 28.55
C ASN A 408 -40.13 -16.50 28.12
N GLU A 409 -38.89 -16.69 28.56
CA GLU A 409 -37.80 -15.74 28.32
C GLU A 409 -36.86 -16.22 27.20
N PRO A 410 -36.79 -15.51 26.06
CA PRO A 410 -35.91 -15.85 24.94
C PRO A 410 -34.43 -15.52 25.18
N MET A 411 -33.54 -16.21 24.48
CA MET A 411 -32.09 -15.95 24.47
C MET A 411 -31.77 -15.00 23.32
N ILE A 412 -31.22 -13.82 23.62
CA ILE A 412 -30.98 -12.80 22.61
C ILE A 412 -29.60 -13.03 21.98
N ASN A 413 -29.56 -13.37 20.69
CA ASN A 413 -28.35 -13.19 19.89
C ASN A 413 -28.16 -11.70 19.61
N ARG A 414 -27.15 -11.10 20.27
CA ARG A 414 -26.89 -9.66 20.25
C ARG A 414 -26.22 -9.20 18.96
N TYR A 415 -25.36 -10.04 18.41
CA TYR A 415 -24.53 -9.70 17.26
C TYR A 415 -24.61 -10.82 16.20
N PRO A 416 -25.78 -11.05 15.57
CA PRO A 416 -25.98 -12.12 14.57
C PRO A 416 -25.13 -11.94 13.30
N SER A 417 -24.59 -10.73 13.10
CA SER A 417 -23.66 -10.38 12.03
C SER A 417 -22.19 -10.51 12.44
N ASN A 418 -21.90 -10.90 13.69
CA ASN A 418 -20.55 -11.14 14.16
C ASN A 418 -20.11 -12.53 13.68
N LEU A 419 -18.89 -12.63 13.16
CA LEU A 419 -18.34 -13.90 12.69
C LEU A 419 -18.33 -14.99 13.76
N PHE A 420 -18.28 -14.62 15.04
CA PHE A 420 -18.32 -15.54 16.18
C PHE A 420 -19.73 -16.03 16.54
N SER A 421 -20.79 -15.46 15.98
CA SER A 421 -22.17 -15.77 16.34
C SER A 421 -23.09 -15.71 15.11
N GLN A 422 -23.21 -16.82 14.38
CA GLN A 422 -24.14 -16.93 13.25
C GLN A 422 -25.42 -17.65 13.66
N PHE A 423 -26.55 -17.30 13.04
CA PHE A 423 -27.85 -17.90 13.37
C PHE A 423 -27.91 -19.41 13.09
N GLY A 424 -27.19 -19.87 12.05
CA GLY A 424 -27.04 -21.31 11.76
C GLY A 424 -26.33 -22.09 12.88
N ASP A 425 -25.68 -21.38 13.80
CA ASP A 425 -24.97 -21.97 14.92
C ASP A 425 -25.84 -22.20 16.15
N LEU A 426 -27.07 -21.69 16.22
CA LEU A 426 -27.93 -21.89 17.39
C LEU A 426 -28.65 -23.26 17.32
N PRO A 427 -28.73 -24.05 18.42
CA PRO A 427 -29.58 -25.23 18.49
C PRO A 427 -31.06 -24.83 18.41
N LEU A 428 -31.90 -25.61 17.74
CA LEU A 428 -33.36 -25.51 17.94
C LEU A 428 -33.73 -25.97 19.37
N ASN A 429 -32.92 -26.88 19.95
CA ASN A 429 -33.05 -27.41 21.31
C ASN A 429 -32.60 -26.45 22.43
N PHE A 430 -32.52 -25.12 22.22
CA PHE A 430 -32.63 -24.20 23.37
C PHE A 430 -33.93 -24.47 24.15
N SER A 431 -34.93 -25.04 23.46
CA SER A 431 -36.14 -25.63 24.00
C SER A 431 -35.99 -27.09 24.51
N SER A 432 -34.87 -27.49 25.13
CA SER A 432 -34.81 -28.78 25.87
C SER A 432 -34.28 -28.66 27.31
N GLY A 433 -34.21 -27.45 27.87
CA GLY A 433 -34.22 -27.23 29.31
C GLY A 433 -32.91 -27.34 30.11
N ALA A 434 -31.74 -27.52 29.48
CA ALA A 434 -30.48 -27.75 30.21
C ALA A 434 -29.30 -26.95 29.67
N VAL A 435 -29.43 -25.64 29.48
CA VAL A 435 -28.29 -24.78 29.12
C VAL A 435 -27.73 -24.12 30.37
N THR A 436 -26.45 -24.37 30.67
CA THR A 436 -25.71 -23.64 31.71
C THR A 436 -25.39 -22.24 31.21
N ASN A 437 -25.57 -21.22 32.05
CA ASN A 437 -25.19 -19.85 31.77
C ASN A 437 -24.29 -19.30 32.88
N TRP A 438 -23.71 -18.13 32.64
CA TRP A 438 -23.05 -17.37 33.69
C TRP A 438 -24.02 -16.39 34.32
N GLY A 439 -24.00 -16.31 35.64
CA GLY A 439 -24.74 -15.34 36.43
C GLY A 439 -23.87 -14.69 37.51
N ARG A 440 -24.46 -13.77 38.26
CA ARG A 440 -23.79 -13.04 39.34
C ARG A 440 -23.34 -13.96 40.47
N VAL A 441 -22.12 -13.80 40.96
CA VAL A 441 -21.72 -14.27 42.30
C VAL A 441 -22.00 -13.14 43.29
N ALA A 442 -23.14 -13.21 43.98
CA ALA A 442 -23.49 -12.34 45.11
C ALA A 442 -23.63 -10.83 44.83
N GLY A 443 -24.87 -10.33 44.70
CA GLY A 443 -25.34 -8.97 45.05
C GLY A 443 -24.73 -7.71 44.41
N THR A 444 -23.55 -7.75 43.78
CA THR A 444 -22.86 -6.57 43.22
C THR A 444 -23.39 -6.21 41.83
N VAL A 445 -23.23 -4.94 41.45
CA VAL A 445 -23.92 -4.30 40.30
C VAL A 445 -23.34 -4.72 38.94
N ASN A 446 -22.03 -4.97 38.84
CA ASN A 446 -21.31 -5.21 37.58
C ASN A 446 -20.71 -6.64 37.51
N LEU A 447 -20.96 -7.36 36.41
CA LEU A 447 -20.35 -8.68 36.12
C LEU A 447 -18.89 -8.60 35.66
N TYR A 448 -18.52 -7.46 35.10
CA TYR A 448 -17.25 -7.20 34.44
C TYR A 448 -16.39 -6.21 35.20
N SER A 449 -15.08 -6.23 34.96
CA SER A 449 -14.17 -5.19 35.41
C SER A 449 -14.66 -3.82 34.92
N THR A 450 -14.62 -2.82 35.80
CA THR A 450 -14.97 -1.43 35.47
C THR A 450 -14.08 -0.83 34.36
N THR A 451 -12.95 -1.45 34.04
CA THR A 451 -12.13 -1.07 32.88
C THR A 451 -12.91 -1.14 31.56
N TYR A 452 -13.91 -2.02 31.44
CA TYR A 452 -14.78 -2.13 30.27
C TYR A 452 -15.93 -1.12 30.26
N ASP A 453 -16.10 -0.30 31.30
CA ASP A 453 -17.12 0.76 31.36
C ASP A 453 -16.65 2.05 30.66
N THR A 454 -15.38 2.10 30.21
CA THR A 454 -14.77 3.29 29.57
C THR A 454 -14.53 3.05 28.08
N ALA A 455 -14.83 4.08 27.26
CA ALA A 455 -14.60 4.02 25.82
C ALA A 455 -13.09 4.09 25.48
N PRO A 456 -12.60 3.32 24.48
CA PRO A 456 -13.36 2.38 23.65
C PRO A 456 -13.66 1.05 24.37
N VAL A 457 -14.91 0.59 24.32
CA VAL A 457 -15.33 -0.67 24.94
C VAL A 457 -15.09 -1.85 23.99
N THR A 458 -14.16 -2.72 24.36
CA THR A 458 -13.81 -3.94 23.60
C THR A 458 -14.66 -5.16 23.96
N LEU A 459 -15.39 -5.11 25.08
CA LEU A 459 -16.30 -6.18 25.51
C LEU A 459 -17.47 -6.32 24.54
N ARG A 460 -17.80 -7.56 24.20
CA ARG A 460 -18.93 -7.95 23.36
C ARG A 460 -19.61 -9.17 23.95
N ARG A 461 -20.90 -9.00 24.27
CA ARG A 461 -21.78 -10.03 24.82
C ARG A 461 -22.52 -10.64 23.65
N LEU A 462 -22.08 -11.80 23.15
CA LEU A 462 -22.61 -12.40 21.93
C LEU A 462 -24.03 -12.95 22.15
N MET A 463 -24.28 -13.55 23.32
CA MET A 463 -25.58 -14.08 23.68
C MET A 463 -25.91 -13.79 25.14
N THR A 464 -27.08 -13.21 25.36
CA THR A 464 -27.59 -12.84 26.68
C THR A 464 -28.98 -13.44 26.91
N ARG A 465 -29.37 -13.57 28.18
CA ARG A 465 -30.76 -13.82 28.56
C ARG A 465 -31.38 -12.54 29.10
N GLU A 466 -32.60 -12.28 28.67
CA GLU A 466 -33.40 -11.12 29.06
C GLU A 466 -33.65 -11.09 30.58
N ASN A 467 -33.48 -9.92 31.20
CA ASN A 467 -33.83 -9.73 32.62
C ASN A 467 -35.32 -9.44 32.79
N THR A 468 -36.06 -10.28 33.52
CA THR A 468 -37.51 -10.12 33.70
C THR A 468 -37.95 -8.97 34.61
N ALA A 469 -37.03 -8.38 35.39
CA ALA A 469 -37.38 -7.42 36.44
C ALA A 469 -37.50 -5.96 35.97
N GLY A 470 -37.00 -5.59 34.78
CA GLY A 470 -36.94 -4.20 34.30
C GLY A 470 -37.70 -3.96 32.98
N THR A 471 -38.52 -2.91 32.90
CA THR A 471 -39.31 -2.56 31.71
C THR A 471 -38.50 -2.00 30.54
N ALA A 472 -37.26 -1.56 30.78
CA ALA A 472 -36.43 -0.90 29.76
C ALA A 472 -35.76 -1.89 28.77
N CYS A 473 -35.48 -3.12 29.22
CA CYS A 473 -34.88 -4.18 28.40
C CYS A 473 -35.79 -5.38 28.21
N LYS A 474 -37.03 -5.28 28.72
CA LYS A 474 -38.09 -6.22 28.40
C LYS A 474 -38.39 -6.10 26.91
N ASN A 475 -38.35 -7.21 26.17
CA ASN A 475 -38.84 -7.27 24.80
C ASN A 475 -40.25 -6.69 24.80
N ARG A 476 -40.42 -5.54 24.14
CA ARG A 476 -41.71 -4.85 23.98
C ARG A 476 -42.63 -5.68 23.08
N LYS A 477 -43.14 -6.77 23.64
CA LYS A 477 -44.16 -7.65 23.08
C LYS A 477 -45.46 -6.87 22.78
N ASP A 478 -45.60 -5.67 23.35
CA ASP A 478 -46.72 -4.74 23.25
C ASP A 478 -46.72 -3.87 21.97
N LEU A 479 -45.62 -3.79 21.21
CA LEU A 479 -45.56 -2.86 20.05
C LEU A 479 -45.76 -3.49 18.67
N ASN A 480 -45.85 -4.82 18.54
CA ASN A 480 -46.13 -5.48 17.26
C ASN A 480 -45.16 -5.11 16.10
N VAL A 481 -43.94 -4.65 16.41
CA VAL A 481 -42.91 -4.30 15.43
C VAL A 481 -41.79 -5.34 15.48
N SER A 482 -41.59 -6.08 14.38
CA SER A 482 -40.51 -7.06 14.24
C SER A 482 -39.16 -6.38 13.99
N GLY A 483 -38.14 -6.63 14.83
CA GLY A 483 -36.74 -6.34 14.46
C GLY A 483 -35.80 -5.65 15.46
N TYR A 484 -36.06 -5.63 16.77
CA TYR A 484 -35.14 -4.91 17.68
C TYR A 484 -34.02 -5.79 18.25
N ALA A 485 -32.78 -5.40 17.92
CA ALA A 485 -31.63 -5.60 18.79
C ALA A 485 -31.86 -4.86 20.13
N SER A 486 -31.34 -5.37 21.25
CA SER A 486 -31.48 -4.66 22.52
C SER A 486 -30.84 -3.26 22.42
N ALA A 487 -31.46 -2.25 23.03
CA ALA A 487 -30.84 -0.93 23.12
C ALA A 487 -29.44 -1.02 23.76
N ALA A 488 -28.51 -0.13 23.39
CA ALA A 488 -27.17 -0.09 23.99
C ALA A 488 -27.21 0.06 25.53
N THR A 489 -28.29 0.61 26.07
CA THR A 489 -28.57 0.71 27.51
C THR A 489 -28.83 -0.64 28.20
N CYS A 490 -29.09 -1.72 27.45
CA CYS A 490 -29.20 -3.09 27.96
C CYS A 490 -27.86 -3.82 28.02
N ASP A 491 -26.85 -3.27 27.35
CA ASP A 491 -25.44 -3.67 27.46
C ASP A 491 -24.68 -2.81 28.50
N ASP A 492 -25.35 -1.83 29.12
CA ASP A 492 -24.81 -1.03 30.22
C ASP A 492 -24.67 -1.88 31.49
N THR A 493 -23.43 -2.21 31.82
CA THR A 493 -23.03 -2.98 33.00
C THR A 493 -23.38 -2.29 34.31
N SER A 494 -23.64 -0.97 34.31
CA SER A 494 -23.82 -0.16 35.52
C SER A 494 -25.24 -0.14 36.09
N ASN A 495 -26.26 -0.64 35.38
CA ASN A 495 -27.67 -0.61 35.82
C ASN A 495 -28.24 -2.02 36.10
N ASN A 496 -28.22 -2.44 37.37
CA ASN A 496 -28.68 -3.77 37.80
C ASN A 496 -30.19 -4.05 37.59
N THR A 497 -31.03 -3.03 37.45
CA THR A 497 -32.48 -3.21 37.30
C THR A 497 -32.89 -3.43 35.85
N SER A 498 -32.06 -2.97 34.90
CA SER A 498 -32.41 -2.96 33.47
C SER A 498 -31.48 -3.81 32.61
N ALA A 499 -30.23 -4.05 33.00
CA ALA A 499 -29.30 -4.81 32.17
C ALA A 499 -29.64 -6.31 32.11
N ASP A 500 -29.27 -6.96 31.01
CA ASP A 500 -29.23 -8.43 30.97
C ASP A 500 -28.15 -8.91 31.94
N VAL A 501 -28.51 -9.84 32.83
CA VAL A 501 -27.64 -10.25 33.94
C VAL A 501 -27.08 -11.67 33.79
N THR A 502 -27.41 -12.33 32.69
CA THR A 502 -26.93 -13.68 32.39
C THR A 502 -26.48 -13.78 30.95
N GLU A 503 -25.39 -14.52 30.76
CA GLU A 503 -24.70 -14.59 29.49
C GLU A 503 -24.33 -16.02 29.14
N LEU A 504 -24.40 -16.29 27.84
CA LEU A 504 -23.94 -17.54 27.29
C LEU A 504 -22.62 -17.37 26.54
N TYR A 505 -22.35 -16.24 25.92
CA TYR A 505 -21.07 -16.05 25.24
C TYR A 505 -20.65 -14.61 25.32
N ALA A 506 -19.38 -14.40 25.68
CA ALA A 506 -18.80 -13.07 25.71
C ALA A 506 -17.32 -13.14 25.32
N TYR A 507 -16.83 -12.04 24.76
CA TYR A 507 -15.42 -11.83 24.58
C TYR A 507 -15.04 -10.37 24.81
N GLY A 508 -13.80 -10.12 25.18
CA GLY A 508 -13.24 -8.77 25.31
C GLY A 508 -11.73 -8.81 25.18
N ARG A 509 -11.08 -7.67 24.95
CA ARG A 509 -9.61 -7.63 24.99
C ARG A 509 -9.17 -7.43 26.43
N TYR A 510 -8.24 -8.24 26.90
CA TYR A 510 -7.78 -8.22 28.28
C TYR A 510 -7.43 -6.80 28.77
N LEU A 511 -8.00 -6.39 29.91
CA LEU A 511 -7.91 -5.04 30.50
C LEU A 511 -8.50 -3.91 29.62
N ASN A 512 -9.44 -4.23 28.73
CA ASN A 512 -10.03 -3.32 27.76
C ASN A 512 -9.00 -2.59 26.86
N ASN A 513 -7.81 -3.18 26.68
CA ASN A 513 -6.74 -2.58 25.87
C ASN A 513 -6.75 -3.17 24.47
N LYS A 514 -6.88 -2.32 23.44
CA LYS A 514 -6.92 -2.74 22.03
C LYS A 514 -5.70 -3.54 21.56
N ASN A 515 -4.55 -3.41 22.25
CA ASN A 515 -3.32 -4.12 21.92
C ASN A 515 -3.24 -5.52 22.56
N ASN A 516 -4.03 -5.78 23.60
CA ASN A 516 -4.00 -7.05 24.30
C ASN A 516 -4.81 -8.13 23.56
N GLY A 517 -4.52 -9.39 23.90
CA GLY A 517 -5.19 -10.56 23.37
C GLY A 517 -6.67 -10.64 23.77
N LEU A 518 -7.45 -11.39 22.99
CA LEU A 518 -8.86 -11.61 23.27
C LEU A 518 -9.05 -12.68 24.33
N VAL A 519 -9.98 -12.42 25.24
CA VAL A 519 -10.48 -13.37 26.24
C VAL A 519 -11.87 -13.80 25.80
N PHE A 520 -12.08 -15.09 25.60
CA PHE A 520 -13.37 -15.69 25.25
C PHE A 520 -13.89 -16.54 26.39
N TYR A 521 -15.17 -16.37 26.72
CA TYR A 521 -15.88 -17.18 27.71
C TYR A 521 -17.00 -18.00 27.08
N SER A 522 -17.01 -19.31 27.40
CA SER A 522 -18.03 -20.28 26.96
C SER A 522 -18.51 -21.19 28.12
N PRO A 523 -19.77 -21.09 28.59
CA PRO A 523 -20.33 -21.83 29.70
C PRO A 523 -20.74 -23.23 29.36
N GLY A 524 -20.71 -24.04 30.42
CA GLY A 524 -21.46 -25.27 30.54
C GLY A 524 -20.64 -26.53 30.51
N ASN A 525 -21.27 -27.58 31.05
CA ASN A 525 -20.79 -28.96 31.04
C ASN A 525 -21.59 -29.80 30.00
N ASN A 526 -22.27 -29.15 29.06
CA ASN A 526 -23.21 -29.76 28.12
C ASN A 526 -22.55 -30.41 26.90
N LEU A 527 -21.26 -30.69 27.02
CA LEU A 527 -20.37 -31.19 25.98
C LEU A 527 -20.56 -32.70 25.74
N THR A 528 -21.76 -33.22 26.00
CA THR A 528 -22.11 -34.60 25.68
C THR A 528 -22.23 -34.77 24.16
N PRO A 529 -21.68 -35.86 23.58
CA PRO A 529 -21.59 -36.05 22.13
C PRO A 529 -22.92 -36.03 21.35
N SER A 530 -24.06 -36.15 22.01
CA SER A 530 -25.37 -36.37 21.37
C SER A 530 -26.23 -35.12 21.21
N GLY A 531 -25.86 -33.97 21.78
CA GLY A 531 -26.84 -32.90 22.04
C GLY A 531 -26.64 -31.54 21.39
N GLN A 532 -25.42 -30.99 21.31
CA GLN A 532 -25.27 -29.53 21.21
C GLN A 532 -24.10 -29.05 20.34
N ALA A 533 -24.31 -29.08 19.02
CA ALA A 533 -23.36 -28.64 18.00
C ALA A 533 -23.10 -27.11 17.96
N ALA A 534 -23.81 -26.31 18.74
CA ALA A 534 -23.78 -24.85 18.67
C ALA A 534 -22.53 -24.22 19.28
N GLN A 535 -22.20 -24.66 20.49
CA GLN A 535 -21.02 -24.21 21.23
C GLN A 535 -19.76 -24.48 20.40
N LEU A 536 -19.71 -25.65 19.75
CA LEU A 536 -18.69 -26.05 18.79
C LEU A 536 -18.50 -25.08 17.65
N ARG A 537 -19.59 -24.63 17.04
CA ARG A 537 -19.49 -23.74 15.89
C ARG A 537 -19.00 -22.36 16.28
N MET A 538 -19.40 -21.83 17.42
CA MET A 538 -18.89 -20.53 17.89
C MET A 538 -17.40 -20.58 18.16
N VAL A 539 -16.93 -21.67 18.77
CA VAL A 539 -15.51 -21.88 19.04
C VAL A 539 -14.71 -22.04 17.74
N LEU A 540 -15.19 -22.88 16.81
CA LEU A 540 -14.54 -23.06 15.51
C LEU A 540 -14.58 -21.77 14.67
N SER A 541 -15.69 -21.03 14.73
CA SER A 541 -15.82 -19.71 14.14
C SER A 541 -14.80 -18.73 14.69
N ALA A 542 -14.54 -18.77 16.01
CA ALA A 542 -13.53 -17.93 16.64
C ALA A 542 -12.12 -18.21 16.12
N ILE A 543 -11.78 -19.48 15.94
CA ILE A 543 -10.48 -19.89 15.39
C ILE A 543 -10.33 -19.47 13.93
N ILE A 544 -11.37 -19.66 13.12
CA ILE A 544 -11.32 -19.35 11.68
C ILE A 544 -11.32 -17.84 11.47
N ALA A 545 -12.15 -17.08 12.18
CA ALA A 545 -12.30 -15.63 12.01
C ALA A 545 -11.11 -14.82 12.55
N MET A 546 -10.24 -15.43 13.37
CA MET A 546 -9.15 -14.71 14.01
C MET A 546 -7.80 -15.03 13.37
N PRO A 547 -7.18 -14.06 12.68
CA PRO A 547 -5.82 -14.22 12.25
C PRO A 547 -4.89 -14.38 13.46
N PRO A 548 -3.72 -15.03 13.29
CA PRO A 548 -2.73 -15.20 14.36
C PRO A 548 -2.20 -13.87 14.95
N PHE A 549 -2.54 -12.72 14.36
CA PHE A 549 -2.13 -11.38 14.78
C PHE A 549 -3.33 -10.53 15.21
N THR A 550 -3.43 -10.18 16.50
CA THR A 550 -4.48 -9.29 17.03
C THR A 550 -3.96 -7.90 17.45
N VAL A 551 -2.69 -7.57 17.19
CA VAL A 551 -2.12 -6.26 17.51
C VAL A 551 -2.28 -5.30 16.32
N GLU A 552 -2.60 -4.05 16.64
CA GLU A 552 -2.60 -2.93 15.72
C GLU A 552 -1.28 -2.88 14.96
N GLN A 553 -1.37 -2.87 13.63
CA GLN A 553 -0.26 -2.62 12.74
C GLN A 553 0.43 -1.31 13.15
N VAL A 554 1.63 -1.39 13.74
CA VAL A 554 2.42 -0.19 14.04
C VAL A 554 2.98 0.30 12.71
N PHE A 555 2.37 1.38 12.21
CA PHE A 555 2.89 2.13 11.08
C PHE A 555 4.11 2.88 11.57
N ASN A 556 5.28 2.51 11.05
CA ASN A 556 6.49 3.28 11.23
C ASN A 556 6.67 4.14 9.98
N SER A 557 6.97 5.42 10.19
CA SER A 557 7.35 6.34 9.13
C SER A 557 8.85 6.60 9.20
N ILE A 558 9.55 6.48 8.08
CA ILE A 558 10.93 6.95 7.94
C ILE A 558 10.97 7.97 6.81
N GLU A 559 11.59 9.11 7.07
CA GLU A 559 11.89 10.07 6.02
C GLU A 559 13.13 9.62 5.24
N ILE A 560 13.08 9.60 3.91
CA ILE A 560 14.17 9.16 3.06
C ILE A 560 14.44 10.14 1.91
N THR A 561 15.69 10.17 1.45
CA THR A 561 16.14 10.94 0.29
C THR A 561 16.80 10.07 -0.76
N ARG A 562 16.48 10.36 -2.01
CA ARG A 562 17.23 9.94 -3.21
C ARG A 562 17.67 11.16 -4.03
N SER A 563 17.38 12.34 -3.54
CA SER A 563 17.68 13.60 -4.19
C SER A 563 19.11 14.00 -3.83
N SER A 564 19.84 14.53 -4.79
CA SER A 564 21.15 15.10 -4.49
C SER A 564 21.00 16.30 -3.56
N PRO A 565 21.81 16.38 -2.50
CA PRO A 565 21.93 17.60 -1.73
C PRO A 565 22.69 18.67 -2.54
N ILE A 566 22.48 19.93 -2.18
CA ILE A 566 23.26 21.08 -2.63
C ILE A 566 23.64 21.95 -1.42
N ILE A 567 24.68 22.78 -1.55
CA ILE A 567 24.91 23.87 -0.61
C ILE A 567 24.33 25.15 -1.20
N ALA A 568 23.52 25.84 -0.41
CA ALA A 568 22.98 27.13 -0.77
C ALA A 568 22.96 28.07 0.44
N THR A 569 22.89 29.36 0.16
CA THR A 569 22.63 30.37 1.21
C THR A 569 21.13 30.49 1.42
N VAL A 570 20.65 30.04 2.58
CA VAL A 570 19.25 30.15 3.03
C VAL A 570 19.20 31.17 4.15
N ASN A 571 18.45 32.25 3.95
CA ASN A 571 18.36 33.37 4.89
C ASN A 571 19.71 33.90 5.41
N GLY A 572 20.73 33.96 4.55
CA GLY A 572 22.08 34.40 4.92
C GLY A 572 22.97 33.32 5.55
N VAL A 573 22.46 32.10 5.77
CA VAL A 573 23.19 30.98 6.37
C VAL A 573 23.56 29.95 5.29
N GLY A 574 24.79 29.45 5.30
CA GLY A 574 25.19 28.31 4.46
C GLY A 574 24.51 27.03 4.93
N ALA A 575 23.71 26.41 4.06
CA ALA A 575 22.89 25.26 4.40
C ALA A 575 22.97 24.15 3.35
N LEU A 576 22.95 22.90 3.83
CA LEU A 576 22.72 21.69 3.05
C LEU A 576 21.22 21.60 2.73
N VAL A 577 20.86 21.81 1.47
CA VAL A 577 19.47 21.80 0.99
C VAL A 577 19.18 20.51 0.21
N GLN A 578 18.08 19.85 0.54
CA GLN A 578 17.67 18.59 -0.10
C GLN A 578 16.15 18.40 -0.03
N GLY A 579 15.62 17.67 -1.01
CA GLY A 579 14.26 17.18 -0.97
C GLY A 579 14.18 15.73 -0.48
N THR A 580 13.12 15.40 0.23
CA THR A 580 12.91 14.08 0.85
C THR A 580 11.44 13.66 0.76
N TYR A 581 11.14 12.44 1.18
CA TYR A 581 9.77 11.95 1.32
C TYR A 581 9.62 10.98 2.49
N VAL A 582 8.41 10.93 3.05
CA VAL A 582 8.06 10.03 4.13
C VAL A 582 7.63 8.69 3.56
N TYR A 583 8.27 7.62 4.03
CA TYR A 583 7.98 6.26 3.68
C TYR A 583 7.36 5.53 4.87
N ASN A 584 6.11 5.07 4.70
CA ASN A 584 5.39 4.30 5.71
C ASN A 584 5.58 2.80 5.49
N PHE A 585 5.99 2.09 6.51
CA PHE A 585 6.15 0.64 6.49
C PHE A 585 5.52 -0.01 7.71
N LEU A 586 5.11 -1.25 7.50
CA LEU A 586 4.55 -2.10 8.53
C LEU A 586 5.64 -3.02 9.06
N THR A 587 5.89 -3.00 10.36
CA THR A 587 6.76 -4.02 10.95
C THR A 587 5.89 -5.20 11.40
N THR A 588 6.03 -6.35 10.73
CA THR A 588 5.36 -7.61 11.10
C THR A 588 6.44 -8.66 11.37
N ASP A 589 6.45 -9.27 12.56
CA ASP A 589 7.43 -10.28 12.98
C ASP A 589 8.90 -9.80 12.93
N GLY A 590 9.15 -8.52 13.23
CA GLY A 590 10.48 -7.92 13.10
C GLY A 590 10.93 -7.69 11.65
N VAL A 591 10.11 -8.07 10.67
CA VAL A 591 10.34 -7.81 9.24
C VAL A 591 9.57 -6.55 8.84
N GLN A 592 10.29 -5.57 8.31
CA GLN A 592 9.67 -4.40 7.69
C GLN A 592 9.06 -4.83 6.35
N ARG A 593 7.74 -4.93 6.32
CA ARG A 593 6.97 -5.07 5.09
C ARG A 593 6.58 -3.68 4.63
N GLN A 594 6.83 -3.38 3.36
CA GLN A 594 6.23 -2.21 2.73
C GLN A 594 4.71 -2.30 2.98
N VAL A 595 4.10 -1.26 3.56
CA VAL A 595 2.66 -1.09 3.40
C VAL A 595 2.53 -0.97 1.89
N PRO A 596 1.94 -1.97 1.19
CA PRO A 596 1.87 -1.94 -0.25
C PRO A 596 1.45 -0.55 -0.62
N ARG A 597 2.16 0.04 -1.58
CA ARG A 597 1.74 1.26 -2.22
C ARG A 597 0.39 0.95 -2.85
N GLN A 598 -0.66 0.87 -2.04
CA GLN A 598 -2.02 1.04 -2.47
C GLN A 598 -1.96 2.49 -2.90
N VAL A 599 -1.59 2.65 -4.18
CA VAL A 599 -1.96 3.82 -4.96
C VAL A 599 -3.38 4.07 -4.50
N PRO A 600 -3.64 5.17 -3.75
CA PRO A 600 -4.99 5.44 -3.29
C PRO A 600 -5.88 5.27 -4.50
N GLY A 601 -6.97 4.52 -4.33
CA GLY A 601 -7.83 4.07 -5.42
C GLY A 601 -7.97 5.20 -6.43
N VAL A 602 -7.87 4.85 -7.72
CA VAL A 602 -8.17 5.78 -8.82
C VAL A 602 -9.32 6.66 -8.36
N TYR A 603 -9.14 7.98 -8.37
CA TYR A 603 -10.22 8.86 -7.94
C TYR A 603 -11.43 8.59 -8.83
N VAL A 604 -12.42 7.92 -8.24
CA VAL A 604 -13.73 7.64 -8.78
C VAL A 604 -14.74 8.36 -7.88
N PRO A 605 -15.91 8.75 -8.39
CA PRO A 605 -16.89 9.52 -7.61
C PRO A 605 -17.17 8.92 -6.21
N ASP A 606 -17.17 7.59 -6.10
CA ASP A 606 -17.47 6.87 -4.86
C ASP A 606 -16.34 6.86 -3.82
N ASP A 607 -15.09 7.19 -4.19
CA ASP A 607 -13.91 7.08 -3.31
C ASP A 607 -13.37 8.43 -2.83
N ILE A 608 -14.15 9.49 -3.03
CA ILE A 608 -13.79 10.86 -2.70
C ILE A 608 -13.41 11.08 -1.24
N ALA A 609 -13.99 10.28 -0.34
CA ALA A 609 -13.74 10.35 1.09
C ALA A 609 -12.35 9.79 1.46
N ASN A 610 -11.88 8.77 0.74
CA ASN A 610 -10.63 8.07 1.03
C ASN A 610 -9.46 8.52 0.13
N PHE A 611 -9.70 9.34 -0.88
CA PHE A 611 -8.64 9.89 -1.71
C PHE A 611 -7.75 10.86 -0.90
N THR A 612 -6.52 10.41 -0.62
CA THR A 612 -5.46 11.23 -0.04
C THR A 612 -4.55 11.77 -1.14
N PHE A 613 -4.21 13.05 -1.04
CA PHE A 613 -3.27 13.73 -1.94
C PHE A 613 -2.37 14.64 -1.11
N PRO A 614 -1.04 14.69 -1.32
CA PRO A 614 -0.28 13.80 -2.19
C PRO A 614 -0.27 12.36 -1.64
N ALA A 615 0.05 11.36 -2.47
CA ALA A 615 0.19 9.98 -2.00
C ALA A 615 1.42 9.75 -1.12
N LEU A 616 2.45 10.58 -1.26
CA LEU A 616 3.63 10.59 -0.41
C LEU A 616 3.80 12.00 0.12
N LEU A 617 3.93 12.14 1.43
CA LEU A 617 4.31 13.41 2.05
C LEU A 617 5.79 13.70 1.75
N GLY A 618 6.10 14.92 1.31
CA GLY A 618 7.46 15.38 1.05
C GLY A 618 7.97 16.39 2.06
N HIS A 619 9.29 16.61 2.01
CA HIS A 619 9.91 17.77 2.63
C HIS A 619 10.92 18.43 1.67
N ILE A 620 11.09 19.74 1.80
CA ILE A 620 12.33 20.43 1.43
C ILE A 620 13.01 20.84 2.71
N ARG A 621 14.20 20.33 2.97
CA ARG A 621 14.98 20.65 4.17
C ARG A 621 16.21 21.45 3.82
N ALA A 622 16.49 22.48 4.63
CA ALA A 622 17.78 23.13 4.68
C ALA A 622 18.33 23.00 6.11
N THR A 623 19.50 22.38 6.24
CA THR A 623 20.21 22.22 7.52
C THR A 623 21.49 23.04 7.47
N GLN A 624 21.77 23.82 8.51
CA GLN A 624 23.00 24.60 8.56
C GLN A 624 24.24 23.69 8.42
N THR A 625 25.18 23.99 7.52
CA THR A 625 26.30 23.07 7.26
C THR A 625 27.20 22.87 8.47
N THR A 626 27.27 23.86 9.37
CA THR A 626 28.05 23.78 10.62
C THR A 626 27.43 22.90 11.69
N SER A 627 26.15 22.52 11.59
CA SER A 627 25.50 21.60 12.53
C SER A 627 25.56 20.14 12.08
N VAL A 628 25.87 19.87 10.81
CA VAL A 628 25.97 18.50 10.29
C VAL A 628 27.30 17.90 10.73
N GLY A 629 27.24 16.93 11.66
CA GLY A 629 28.40 16.22 12.16
C GLY A 629 28.97 15.20 11.19
N THR A 630 30.09 14.57 11.58
CA THR A 630 30.69 13.46 10.84
C THR A 630 30.02 12.11 11.10
N THR A 631 29.08 12.07 12.04
CA THR A 631 28.24 10.89 12.34
C THR A 631 26.96 10.97 11.50
N ALA A 632 26.49 9.84 10.98
CA ALA A 632 25.25 9.78 10.21
C ALA A 632 24.01 10.03 11.10
N GLU A 633 23.35 11.16 10.89
CA GLU A 633 22.14 11.61 11.60
C GLU A 633 20.89 11.35 10.77
N ASN A 634 19.72 11.10 11.38
CA ASN A 634 18.49 11.06 10.58
C ASN A 634 18.23 12.42 9.92
N LEU A 635 17.55 12.40 8.78
CA LEU A 635 17.15 13.62 8.07
C LEU A 635 16.28 14.55 8.95
N ASN A 636 15.46 13.95 9.82
CA ASN A 636 14.59 14.61 10.78
C ASN A 636 15.18 14.72 12.19
N ASP A 637 16.38 14.17 12.44
CA ASP A 637 17.08 14.41 13.70
C ASP A 637 17.68 15.81 13.62
N GLY A 638 17.24 16.70 14.49
CA GLY A 638 17.80 18.03 14.60
C GLY A 638 16.94 18.90 15.50
N THR A 639 17.57 19.81 16.24
CA THR A 639 16.78 20.85 16.91
C THR A 639 16.22 21.81 15.87
N THR A 640 15.13 22.49 16.20
CA THR A 640 14.58 23.55 15.32
C THR A 640 15.58 24.67 15.02
N ALA A 641 16.69 24.78 15.76
CA ALA A 641 17.76 25.73 15.50
C ALA A 641 18.72 25.28 14.36
N GLU A 642 18.80 23.99 14.06
CA GLU A 642 19.71 23.43 13.04
C GLU A 642 19.04 23.35 11.67
N ILE A 643 17.73 23.10 11.65
CA ILE A 643 16.90 23.12 10.44
C ILE A 643 16.43 24.56 10.20
N VAL A 644 17.13 25.26 9.32
CA VAL A 644 16.82 26.67 8.97
C VAL A 644 15.62 26.80 8.04
N LEU A 645 15.23 25.73 7.35
CA LEU A 645 14.03 25.65 6.52
C LEU A 645 13.50 24.21 6.48
N ASP A 646 12.19 24.05 6.69
CA ASP A 646 11.43 22.83 6.42
C ASP A 646 10.11 23.21 5.76
N ALA A 647 9.88 22.73 4.54
CA ALA A 647 8.59 22.85 3.85
C ALA A 647 7.98 21.47 3.70
N SER A 648 6.92 21.18 4.46
CA SER A 648 6.30 19.84 4.53
C SER A 648 4.79 19.83 4.72
N LEU A 649 4.29 20.37 5.83
CA LEU A 649 2.85 20.45 6.17
C LEU A 649 2.42 21.87 6.57
N GLY A 650 1.20 22.26 6.20
CA GLY A 650 0.47 23.40 6.77
C GLY A 650 -0.42 22.99 7.95
N GLU A 651 -0.69 23.89 8.88
CA GLU A 651 -1.69 23.81 9.97
C GLU A 651 -1.68 22.60 10.93
N GLY A 652 -0.83 22.73 11.96
CA GLY A 652 -1.03 22.21 13.31
C GLY A 652 -0.42 23.20 14.31
N ALA A 653 -1.17 23.60 15.35
CA ALA A 653 -1.04 24.85 16.13
C ALA A 653 0.25 25.12 16.95
N GLY A 654 1.41 24.53 16.62
CA GLY A 654 2.64 24.62 17.44
C GLY A 654 3.87 25.23 16.78
N ALA A 655 3.96 25.25 15.45
CA ALA A 655 5.15 25.76 14.75
C ALA A 655 4.80 26.34 13.39
N GLY A 656 3.96 27.39 13.39
CA GLY A 656 3.95 28.38 12.33
C GLY A 656 3.81 27.88 10.88
N ASN A 657 2.56 27.77 10.40
CA ASN A 657 2.18 27.45 9.01
C ASN A 657 3.17 27.92 7.94
N THR A 658 3.80 26.97 7.27
CA THR A 658 4.63 27.21 6.08
C THR A 658 3.76 27.37 4.84
N PHE A 659 2.69 26.59 4.70
CA PHE A 659 1.77 26.79 3.57
C PHE A 659 0.76 27.91 3.85
N PRO A 660 0.49 28.79 2.86
CA PRO A 660 -0.59 29.77 2.96
C PRO A 660 -1.97 29.12 3.06
N THR A 661 -2.97 29.86 3.57
CA THR A 661 -4.35 29.39 3.66
C THR A 661 -4.94 29.12 2.27
N VAL A 662 -5.69 28.03 2.15
CA VAL A 662 -6.37 27.66 0.90
C VAL A 662 -7.64 28.49 0.72
N ASN A 663 -7.79 29.12 -0.45
CA ASN A 663 -9.06 29.72 -0.88
C ASN A 663 -9.61 28.98 -2.11
N TYR A 664 -10.68 28.22 -1.92
CA TYR A 664 -11.28 27.43 -3.00
C TYR A 664 -11.95 28.25 -4.09
N ALA A 665 -12.32 29.51 -3.80
CA ALA A 665 -12.84 30.44 -4.79
C ALA A 665 -11.72 31.04 -5.68
N GLY A 666 -10.45 30.74 -5.37
CA GLY A 666 -9.28 31.28 -6.03
C GLY A 666 -8.63 32.40 -5.24
N CYS A 667 -7.38 32.69 -5.59
CA CYS A 667 -6.60 33.77 -5.03
C CYS A 667 -6.85 35.09 -5.76
N SER A 668 -7.10 36.19 -5.04
CA SER A 668 -7.14 37.53 -5.64
C SER A 668 -5.76 37.98 -6.13
N LEU A 669 -4.71 37.61 -5.40
CA LEU A 669 -3.30 37.82 -5.73
C LEU A 669 -2.56 36.48 -5.63
N PRO A 670 -2.54 35.65 -6.68
CA PRO A 670 -2.07 34.27 -6.62
C PRO A 670 -0.57 34.10 -6.31
N TYR A 671 0.25 35.13 -6.21
CA TYR A 671 1.71 34.92 -6.07
C TYR A 671 2.34 35.80 -5.00
N ASP A 672 1.54 36.35 -4.08
CA ASP A 672 2.00 37.20 -2.99
C ASP A 672 2.21 36.44 -1.66
N GLY A 673 1.91 35.14 -1.65
CA GLY A 673 2.03 34.26 -0.50
C GLY A 673 0.91 34.38 0.54
N THR A 674 -0.14 35.17 0.29
CA THR A 674 -1.28 35.32 1.23
C THR A 674 -2.28 34.17 1.15
N CYS A 675 -2.34 33.49 0.01
CA CYS A 675 -3.20 32.34 -0.25
C CYS A 675 -2.44 31.27 -1.04
N ARG A 676 -2.82 30.00 -0.86
CA ARG A 676 -2.16 28.90 -1.56
C ARG A 676 -2.55 28.96 -3.03
N ALA A 677 -1.58 29.22 -3.88
CA ALA A 677 -1.82 29.31 -5.30
C ALA A 677 -1.15 28.18 -6.06
N ILE A 678 -1.99 27.42 -6.74
CA ILE A 678 -1.59 26.42 -7.69
C ILE A 678 -2.07 26.90 -9.05
N PHE A 679 -1.20 26.88 -10.05
CA PHE A 679 -1.58 27.25 -11.42
C PHE A 679 -1.11 26.20 -12.42
N THR A 680 -1.69 26.23 -13.60
CA THR A 680 -1.42 25.29 -14.69
C THR A 680 -1.56 26.00 -16.04
N THR A 681 -1.35 25.25 -17.11
CA THR A 681 -1.69 25.65 -18.47
C THR A 681 -2.73 24.67 -19.01
N THR A 682 -3.59 25.14 -19.92
CA THR A 682 -4.67 24.31 -20.49
C THR A 682 -4.47 24.01 -21.97
N THR A 683 -3.53 24.70 -22.61
CA THR A 683 -3.14 24.55 -24.01
C THR A 683 -1.63 24.33 -24.11
N PRO A 684 -1.14 23.46 -25.01
CA PRO A 684 0.29 23.29 -25.24
C PRO A 684 0.89 24.47 -26.03
N GLY A 685 2.20 24.45 -26.24
CA GLY A 685 2.90 25.36 -27.17
C GLY A 685 3.53 26.58 -26.50
N SER A 686 3.72 27.65 -27.27
CA SER A 686 4.39 28.89 -26.84
C SER A 686 3.42 29.86 -26.17
N LEU A 687 3.88 30.49 -25.09
CA LEU A 687 3.17 31.47 -24.26
C LEU A 687 1.75 31.02 -23.87
N PRO A 688 1.58 29.78 -23.37
CA PRO A 688 0.27 29.31 -22.97
C PRO A 688 -0.26 30.16 -21.80
N THR A 689 -1.57 30.38 -21.78
CA THR A 689 -2.19 31.18 -20.72
C THR A 689 -2.20 30.39 -19.42
N SER A 690 -1.59 30.96 -18.38
CA SER A 690 -1.67 30.42 -17.02
C SER A 690 -3.09 30.49 -16.49
N GLN A 691 -3.55 29.41 -15.88
CA GLN A 691 -4.85 29.28 -15.24
C GLN A 691 -4.66 28.91 -13.77
N VAL A 692 -5.24 29.70 -12.86
CA VAL A 692 -5.23 29.36 -11.43
C VAL A 692 -6.19 28.21 -11.19
N VAL A 693 -5.76 27.24 -10.39
CA VAL A 693 -6.56 26.10 -9.96
C VAL A 693 -7.50 26.56 -8.84
N HIS A 694 -8.79 26.53 -9.10
CA HIS A 694 -9.84 26.80 -8.11
C HIS A 694 -11.12 26.04 -8.47
N GLN A 695 -12.04 25.89 -7.52
CA GLN A 695 -13.17 24.96 -7.66
C GLN A 695 -14.10 25.33 -8.82
N SER A 696 -14.25 26.63 -9.11
CA SER A 696 -15.08 27.14 -10.22
C SER A 696 -14.37 27.16 -11.58
N ASN A 697 -13.10 26.78 -11.68
CA ASN A 697 -12.40 26.69 -12.97
C ASN A 697 -12.72 25.36 -13.66
N THR A 698 -13.84 25.33 -14.38
CA THR A 698 -14.33 24.12 -15.06
C THR A 698 -13.38 23.64 -16.15
N THR A 699 -12.65 24.53 -16.82
CA THR A 699 -11.66 24.17 -17.83
C THR A 699 -10.54 23.31 -17.22
N VAL A 700 -9.98 23.75 -16.09
CA VAL A 700 -8.92 23.00 -15.39
C VAL A 700 -9.47 21.69 -14.82
N SER A 701 -10.63 21.72 -14.16
CA SER A 701 -11.18 20.52 -13.54
C SER A 701 -11.62 19.46 -14.57
N ASN A 702 -12.03 19.87 -15.77
CA ASN A 702 -12.27 18.98 -16.91
C ASN A 702 -11.00 18.23 -17.35
N LEU A 703 -9.85 18.89 -17.34
CA LEU A 703 -8.56 18.27 -17.70
C LEU A 703 -8.01 17.36 -16.59
N MET A 704 -8.31 17.68 -15.33
CA MET A 704 -7.95 16.85 -14.18
C MET A 704 -8.75 15.55 -14.12
N LEU A 705 -10.05 15.63 -14.45
CA LEU A 705 -10.97 14.51 -14.48
C LEU A 705 -11.58 14.37 -15.87
N PRO A 706 -10.80 13.91 -16.85
CA PRO A 706 -11.29 13.70 -18.20
C PRO A 706 -12.42 12.66 -18.16
N GLN A 707 -13.51 12.98 -18.85
CA GLN A 707 -14.69 12.14 -18.90
C GLN A 707 -14.31 10.79 -19.54
N PRO A 708 -14.53 9.65 -18.86
CA PRO A 708 -14.29 8.35 -19.46
C PRO A 708 -15.26 8.15 -20.63
N ALA A 709 -14.77 7.61 -21.76
CA ALA A 709 -15.58 7.43 -22.97
C ALA A 709 -16.80 6.50 -22.78
N THR A 710 -16.80 5.66 -21.73
CA THR A 710 -17.80 4.61 -21.51
C THR A 710 -18.22 4.44 -20.03
N GLY A 711 -18.08 5.48 -19.19
CA GLY A 711 -18.25 5.35 -17.73
C GLY A 711 -19.18 6.38 -17.08
N ALA A 712 -19.37 6.23 -15.77
CA ALA A 712 -20.07 7.20 -14.93
C ALA A 712 -19.39 8.57 -15.05
N GLN A 713 -20.19 9.59 -15.34
CA GLN A 713 -19.68 10.95 -15.50
C GLN A 713 -19.33 11.55 -14.13
N PHE A 714 -18.16 12.17 -14.02
CA PHE A 714 -17.85 12.99 -12.85
C PHE A 714 -18.81 14.19 -12.79
N SER A 715 -19.54 14.32 -11.70
CA SER A 715 -20.40 15.47 -11.46
C SER A 715 -19.58 16.74 -11.23
N THR A 716 -20.23 17.91 -11.30
CA THR A 716 -19.59 19.17 -10.92
C THR A 716 -19.08 19.11 -9.48
N THR A 717 -19.85 18.51 -8.57
CA THR A 717 -19.47 18.37 -7.16
C THR A 717 -18.26 17.48 -6.97
N ASP A 718 -18.14 16.38 -7.72
CA ASP A 718 -16.95 15.51 -7.66
C ASP A 718 -15.70 16.29 -8.08
N ARG A 719 -15.81 17.07 -9.15
CA ARG A 719 -14.71 17.90 -9.66
C ARG A 719 -14.30 19.00 -8.69
N GLU A 720 -15.26 19.69 -8.10
CA GLU A 720 -14.99 20.70 -7.07
C GLU A 720 -14.27 20.08 -5.88
N ASN A 721 -14.76 18.93 -5.39
CA ASN A 721 -14.16 18.23 -4.27
C ASN A 721 -12.77 17.66 -4.60
N PHE A 722 -12.55 17.17 -5.83
CA PHE A 722 -11.21 16.78 -6.28
C PHE A 722 -10.25 17.97 -6.26
N VAL A 723 -10.66 19.12 -6.81
CA VAL A 723 -9.86 20.35 -6.74
C VAL A 723 -9.60 20.78 -5.30
N ARG A 724 -10.59 20.64 -4.39
CA ARG A 724 -10.39 20.89 -2.96
C ARG A 724 -9.34 19.96 -2.35
N ARG A 725 -9.32 18.68 -2.72
CA ARG A 725 -8.29 17.72 -2.30
C ARG A 725 -6.91 18.10 -2.82
N ILE A 726 -6.79 18.53 -4.07
CA ILE A 726 -5.51 19.01 -4.63
C ILE A 726 -5.01 20.26 -3.88
N LEU A 727 -5.90 21.21 -3.60
CA LEU A 727 -5.54 22.47 -2.93
C LEU A 727 -5.26 22.29 -1.43
N LYS A 728 -6.05 21.48 -0.71
CA LYS A 728 -5.89 21.26 0.73
C LYS A 728 -5.05 20.06 1.08
N GLY A 729 -4.72 19.17 0.17
CA GLY A 729 -3.73 18.11 0.41
C GLY A 729 -4.13 17.04 1.43
N TRP A 730 -3.20 16.85 2.38
CA TRP A 730 -2.90 15.63 3.12
C TRP A 730 -3.81 15.47 4.34
N ASP A 731 -4.25 14.25 4.66
CA ASP A 731 -5.00 13.98 5.88
C ASP A 731 -4.05 13.69 7.04
N ASP A 732 -3.96 14.59 8.01
CA ASP A 732 -3.11 14.46 9.19
C ASP A 732 -3.81 13.77 10.38
N GLY A 733 -5.05 13.30 10.17
CA GLY A 733 -5.90 12.73 11.20
C GLY A 733 -6.77 13.74 11.95
N THR A 734 -6.50 15.04 11.81
CA THR A 734 -7.35 16.14 12.30
C THR A 734 -8.14 16.81 11.16
N GLY A 735 -7.68 16.62 9.93
CA GLY A 735 -8.36 17.03 8.72
C GLY A 735 -7.38 17.16 7.55
N LEU A 736 -7.84 17.77 6.46
CA LEU A 736 -6.98 18.03 5.31
C LEU A 736 -6.14 19.28 5.51
N VAL A 737 -4.83 19.13 5.27
CA VAL A 737 -3.83 20.18 5.40
C VAL A 737 -2.90 20.28 4.19
N PRO A 738 -2.60 21.51 3.70
CA PRO A 738 -1.72 21.67 2.55
C PRO A 738 -0.38 20.98 2.77
N ALA A 739 0.09 20.28 1.74
CA ALA A 739 1.34 19.53 1.79
C ALA A 739 2.03 19.57 0.44
N ILE A 740 3.35 19.37 0.47
CA ILE A 740 4.16 19.06 -0.71
C ILE A 740 4.19 17.54 -0.92
N GLY A 741 4.11 17.11 -2.18
CA GLY A 741 4.39 15.71 -2.53
C GLY A 741 5.82 15.30 -2.21
N GLY A 742 6.03 14.00 -2.04
CA GLY A 742 7.35 13.42 -1.82
C GLY A 742 8.35 13.89 -2.88
N VAL A 743 9.52 14.39 -2.48
CA VAL A 743 10.56 14.78 -3.43
C VAL A 743 11.48 13.59 -3.69
N ASP A 744 11.26 12.90 -4.80
CA ASP A 744 12.03 11.73 -5.22
C ASP A 744 12.96 12.09 -6.40
N ARG A 745 14.29 11.97 -6.20
CA ARG A 745 15.35 12.20 -7.21
C ARG A 745 15.40 13.61 -7.85
N SER A 746 14.55 14.54 -7.43
CA SER A 746 14.58 15.94 -7.85
C SER A 746 15.54 16.75 -6.96
N THR A 747 16.65 17.21 -7.56
CA THR A 747 17.58 18.13 -6.87
C THR A 747 16.93 19.50 -6.78
N VAL A 748 16.94 20.09 -5.58
CA VAL A 748 16.42 21.43 -5.33
C VAL A 748 17.28 22.47 -6.06
N ALA A 749 16.65 23.46 -6.70
CA ALA A 749 17.33 24.63 -7.27
C ALA A 749 17.06 25.88 -6.43
N VAL A 750 18.08 26.41 -5.73
CA VAL A 750 17.94 27.59 -4.86
C VAL A 750 18.46 28.84 -5.57
N ILE A 751 17.58 29.80 -5.81
CA ILE A 751 17.81 30.96 -6.67
C ILE A 751 17.66 32.25 -5.87
N GLY A 752 18.78 32.91 -5.58
CA GLY A 752 18.82 34.19 -4.86
C GLY A 752 18.59 35.43 -5.73
N PRO A 753 18.75 36.64 -5.17
CA PRO A 753 18.71 37.88 -5.93
C PRO A 753 19.75 37.89 -7.07
N GLY A 754 19.31 38.24 -8.29
CA GLY A 754 20.18 38.37 -9.45
C GLY A 754 20.63 39.81 -9.66
N ALA A 755 21.93 40.09 -9.63
CA ALA A 755 22.47 41.45 -9.83
C ALA A 755 22.14 42.02 -11.23
N SER A 756 21.96 41.16 -12.23
CA SER A 756 21.79 41.51 -13.64
C SER A 756 20.34 41.68 -14.07
N VAL A 757 19.40 41.13 -13.29
CA VAL A 757 17.96 41.13 -13.61
C VAL A 757 17.21 42.26 -12.87
N GLY A 758 17.94 43.06 -12.07
CA GLY A 758 17.46 44.31 -11.48
C GLY A 758 16.26 44.14 -10.55
N GLY A 759 16.49 43.79 -9.28
CA GLY A 759 15.43 43.80 -8.27
C GLY A 759 15.79 43.12 -6.95
N ALA A 760 15.03 43.46 -5.89
CA ALA A 760 15.05 42.80 -4.59
C ALA A 760 14.29 41.46 -4.65
N ARG A 761 14.73 40.55 -5.52
CA ARG A 761 14.13 39.21 -5.65
C ARG A 761 14.42 38.37 -4.40
N PRO A 762 13.41 37.76 -3.74
CA PRO A 762 13.67 36.80 -2.68
C PRO A 762 14.41 35.56 -3.18
N THR A 763 15.20 34.94 -2.31
CA THR A 763 15.74 33.60 -2.54
C THR A 763 14.60 32.57 -2.53
N ILE A 764 14.45 31.82 -3.61
CA ILE A 764 13.43 30.77 -3.79
C ILE A 764 14.09 29.42 -4.08
N ALA A 765 13.63 28.37 -3.43
CA ALA A 765 13.93 26.97 -3.73
C ALA A 765 12.86 26.41 -4.67
N TYR A 766 13.26 25.86 -5.81
CA TYR A 766 12.38 25.19 -6.76
C TYR A 766 12.62 23.69 -6.76
N VAL A 767 11.55 22.90 -6.71
CA VAL A 767 11.67 21.44 -6.69
C VAL A 767 10.47 20.77 -7.37
N GLY A 768 10.71 19.76 -8.18
CA GLY A 768 9.68 18.84 -8.66
C GLY A 768 9.34 17.80 -7.59
N SER A 769 8.08 17.37 -7.53
CA SER A 769 7.61 16.41 -6.52
C SER A 769 6.71 15.31 -7.12
N THR A 770 6.46 14.28 -6.31
CA THR A 770 5.62 13.11 -6.65
C THR A 770 4.11 13.37 -6.61
N ASP A 771 3.69 14.60 -6.30
CA ASP A 771 2.32 15.06 -6.49
C ASP A 771 2.04 15.61 -7.90
N GLY A 772 3.08 15.60 -8.74
CA GLY A 772 3.00 16.08 -10.11
C GLY A 772 3.21 17.58 -10.26
N MET A 773 3.63 18.29 -9.20
CA MET A 773 3.84 19.73 -9.21
C MET A 773 5.31 20.15 -9.09
N LEU A 774 5.58 21.35 -9.58
CA LEU A 774 6.81 22.10 -9.34
C LEU A 774 6.50 23.14 -8.26
N HIS A 775 7.16 23.05 -7.12
CA HIS A 775 6.94 23.94 -5.98
C HIS A 775 7.98 25.05 -5.95
N ALA A 776 7.55 26.28 -5.66
CA ALA A 776 8.40 27.42 -5.36
C ALA A 776 8.31 27.75 -3.87
N VAL A 777 9.39 27.52 -3.14
CA VAL A 777 9.45 27.63 -1.67
C VAL A 777 10.40 28.74 -1.25
N CYS A 778 9.96 29.60 -0.34
CA CYS A 778 10.72 30.73 0.16
C CYS A 778 11.94 30.28 1.00
N ALA A 779 13.14 30.59 0.50
CA ALA A 779 14.42 30.35 1.17
C ALA A 779 15.04 31.65 1.74
N SER A 780 14.29 32.75 1.70
CA SER A 780 14.57 34.01 2.40
C SER A 780 13.26 34.74 2.68
N VAL A 781 13.27 35.68 3.63
CA VAL A 781 12.11 36.52 3.94
C VAL A 781 12.25 37.88 3.23
N ALA A 782 11.74 37.97 2.00
CA ALA A 782 11.74 39.20 1.21
C ALA A 782 10.59 39.20 0.18
N GLY A 783 10.05 40.38 -0.18
CA GLY A 783 8.97 40.50 -1.17
C GLY A 783 7.70 39.73 -0.75
N GLY A 784 7.20 38.86 -1.62
CA GLY A 784 6.07 37.94 -1.34
C GLY A 784 6.40 36.83 -0.34
N CYS A 785 7.68 36.55 -0.09
CA CYS A 785 8.09 35.60 0.94
C CYS A 785 8.04 36.23 2.32
N LYS A 786 7.02 35.84 3.10
CA LYS A 786 6.82 36.33 4.48
C LYS A 786 7.51 35.43 5.49
N ARG A 787 7.82 34.18 5.13
CA ARG A 787 8.39 33.17 6.02
C ARG A 787 9.31 32.21 5.28
N LEU A 788 10.25 31.60 6.00
CA LEU A 788 11.06 30.51 5.48
C LEU A 788 10.22 29.23 5.37
N GLY A 789 10.47 28.44 4.33
CA GLY A 789 9.70 27.23 4.04
C GLY A 789 8.32 27.50 3.44
N GLN A 790 7.95 28.78 3.24
CA GLN A 790 6.64 29.12 2.70
C GLN A 790 6.52 28.74 1.23
N GLU A 791 5.48 27.99 0.85
CA GLU A 791 5.14 27.80 -0.56
C GLU A 791 4.57 29.11 -1.12
N LEU A 792 5.28 29.70 -2.08
CA LEU A 792 4.84 30.91 -2.78
C LEU A 792 3.82 30.57 -3.85
N TRP A 793 4.07 29.49 -4.60
CA TRP A 793 3.16 28.90 -5.57
C TRP A 793 3.60 27.49 -5.94
N ALA A 794 2.70 26.74 -6.56
CA ALA A 794 3.00 25.49 -7.25
C ALA A 794 2.48 25.51 -8.70
N TYR A 795 3.21 24.87 -9.61
CA TYR A 795 2.81 24.70 -11.01
C TYR A 795 2.51 23.23 -11.29
N ILE A 796 1.31 22.94 -11.80
CA ILE A 796 0.96 21.63 -12.35
C ILE A 796 1.19 21.66 -13.87
N PRO A 797 2.10 20.84 -14.42
CA PRO A 797 2.24 20.65 -15.85
C PRO A 797 0.93 20.13 -16.45
N ARG A 798 0.51 20.69 -17.59
CA ARG A 798 -0.74 20.30 -18.25
C ARG A 798 -0.83 18.79 -18.48
N VAL A 799 0.28 18.19 -18.91
CA VAL A 799 0.42 16.74 -19.14
C VAL A 799 0.22 15.87 -17.90
N ASN A 800 0.35 16.45 -16.70
CA ASN A 800 0.14 15.76 -15.44
C ASN A 800 -1.31 15.89 -14.92
N LEU A 801 -2.14 16.81 -15.46
CA LEU A 801 -3.48 17.10 -14.93
C LEU A 801 -4.34 15.83 -14.85
N GLY A 802 -4.47 15.10 -15.95
CA GLY A 802 -5.26 13.86 -16.00
C GLY A 802 -4.69 12.72 -15.15
N SER A 803 -3.42 12.82 -14.74
CA SER A 803 -2.73 11.81 -13.94
C SER A 803 -2.82 12.06 -12.44
N LEU A 804 -3.23 13.26 -12.01
CA LEU A 804 -3.41 13.58 -10.59
C LEU A 804 -4.42 12.64 -9.92
N ARG A 805 -5.47 12.23 -10.66
CA ARG A 805 -6.51 11.31 -10.18
C ARG A 805 -5.98 9.92 -9.83
N TYR A 806 -4.79 9.59 -10.31
CA TYR A 806 -4.13 8.30 -10.08
C TYR A 806 -3.02 8.39 -9.03
N ASN A 807 -2.68 9.58 -8.51
CA ASN A 807 -1.50 9.77 -7.66
C ASN A 807 -0.19 9.24 -8.30
N THR A 808 -0.14 9.20 -9.63
CA THR A 808 1.04 8.78 -10.40
C THR A 808 1.70 9.92 -11.15
N ALA A 809 1.09 11.10 -11.17
CA ALA A 809 1.68 12.31 -11.71
C ALA A 809 2.97 12.65 -10.96
N ARG A 810 4.03 13.00 -11.69
CA ARG A 810 5.33 13.37 -11.09
C ARG A 810 6.03 14.43 -11.89
N ILE A 811 6.85 15.21 -11.20
CA ILE A 811 7.95 15.96 -11.78
C ILE A 811 9.20 15.37 -11.16
N ASP A 812 9.70 14.31 -11.79
CA ASP A 812 10.95 13.70 -11.41
C ASP A 812 12.09 14.34 -12.20
N GLY A 813 13.28 14.33 -11.60
CA GLY A 813 14.43 15.02 -12.14
C GLY A 813 14.57 16.46 -11.66
N SER A 814 15.74 17.03 -11.92
CA SER A 814 16.16 18.29 -11.31
C SER A 814 15.83 19.47 -12.21
N ALA A 815 15.14 20.46 -11.65
CA ALA A 815 14.91 21.73 -12.32
C ALA A 815 16.24 22.41 -12.67
N ARG A 816 16.27 23.04 -13.84
CA ARG A 816 17.45 23.71 -14.41
C ARG A 816 17.15 25.19 -14.51
N VAL A 817 17.89 26.01 -13.78
CA VAL A 817 17.71 27.47 -13.82
C VAL A 817 18.93 28.14 -14.44
N LEU A 818 18.68 29.13 -15.30
CA LEU A 818 19.73 29.92 -15.94
C LEU A 818 19.21 31.31 -16.32
N ASP A 819 20.11 32.29 -16.36
CA ASP A 819 19.84 33.59 -16.93
C ASP A 819 20.12 33.57 -18.44
N VAL A 820 19.13 33.99 -19.23
CA VAL A 820 19.14 33.89 -20.69
C VAL A 820 18.73 35.21 -21.30
N LYS A 821 19.48 35.68 -22.29
CA LYS A 821 19.10 36.86 -23.08
C LYS A 821 18.33 36.40 -24.33
N GLY A 822 17.11 36.87 -24.49
CA GLY A 822 16.26 36.53 -25.63
C GLY A 822 15.02 37.42 -25.72
N ASP A 823 14.33 37.34 -26.86
CA ASP A 823 13.02 37.96 -27.04
C ASP A 823 11.90 36.96 -26.75
N PHE A 824 11.64 36.74 -25.46
CA PHE A 824 10.68 35.75 -24.99
C PHE A 824 9.21 36.16 -25.18
N PHE A 825 8.94 37.46 -25.27
CA PHE A 825 7.59 38.01 -25.23
C PHE A 825 7.31 39.04 -26.34
N GLY A 826 8.16 39.13 -27.36
CA GLY A 826 8.04 40.15 -28.42
C GLY A 826 8.33 41.58 -27.94
N THR A 827 9.01 41.72 -26.80
CA THR A 827 9.35 43.02 -26.18
C THR A 827 10.83 43.38 -26.37
N GLY A 828 11.53 42.63 -27.23
CA GLY A 828 12.95 42.79 -27.49
C GLY A 828 13.84 41.92 -26.60
N ASN A 829 15.14 42.00 -26.89
CA ASN A 829 16.16 41.09 -26.36
C ASN A 829 16.51 41.43 -24.90
N THR A 830 15.79 40.82 -23.95
CA THR A 830 15.90 41.08 -22.51
C THR A 830 16.52 39.90 -21.78
N LEU A 831 17.20 40.16 -20.66
CA LEU A 831 17.73 39.13 -19.78
C LEU A 831 16.59 38.60 -18.89
N ARG A 832 16.44 37.27 -18.82
CA ARG A 832 15.42 36.58 -18.03
C ARG A 832 16.03 35.44 -17.23
N THR A 833 15.54 35.20 -16.02
CA THR A 833 15.83 33.96 -15.30
C THR A 833 14.81 32.90 -15.71
N VAL A 834 15.26 31.90 -16.46
CA VAL A 834 14.42 30.82 -16.99
C VAL A 834 14.62 29.55 -16.17
N LEU A 835 13.52 28.94 -15.74
CA LEU A 835 13.47 27.63 -15.12
C LEU A 835 12.98 26.61 -16.15
N LEU A 836 13.76 25.57 -16.38
CA LEU A 836 13.49 24.46 -17.28
C LEU A 836 13.31 23.18 -16.47
N PHE A 837 12.34 22.34 -16.84
CA PHE A 837 12.16 21.02 -16.23
C PHE A 837 11.41 20.06 -17.15
N GLN A 838 11.39 18.78 -16.79
CA GLN A 838 10.66 17.74 -17.51
C GLN A 838 9.52 17.23 -16.63
N ALA A 839 8.40 16.85 -17.26
CA ALA A 839 7.25 16.26 -16.57
C ALA A 839 6.63 15.14 -17.39
N GLY A 840 5.76 14.36 -16.75
CA GLY A 840 5.11 13.17 -17.32
C GLY A 840 5.71 11.89 -16.75
N TYR A 841 4.85 10.90 -16.53
CA TYR A 841 5.19 9.61 -15.92
C TYR A 841 4.95 8.44 -16.89
N ASP A 842 5.79 7.41 -16.77
CA ASP A 842 5.73 6.09 -17.42
C ASP A 842 5.16 6.04 -18.86
N PRO A 843 6.02 5.93 -19.90
CA PRO A 843 5.57 5.84 -21.29
C PRO A 843 4.79 4.55 -21.60
N ALA A 844 4.84 3.53 -20.73
CA ALA A 844 4.07 2.29 -20.90
C ALA A 844 2.57 2.46 -20.60
N THR A 845 2.19 3.51 -19.87
CA THR A 845 0.77 3.80 -19.61
C THR A 845 0.15 4.52 -20.81
N ALA A 846 -0.91 3.93 -21.39
CA ALA A 846 -1.67 4.56 -22.46
C ALA A 846 -2.19 5.94 -22.02
N GLY A 847 -1.75 7.01 -22.69
CA GLY A 847 -2.09 8.40 -22.39
C GLY A 847 -0.99 9.25 -21.74
N ALA A 848 0.14 8.66 -21.32
CA ALA A 848 1.28 9.42 -20.81
C ALA A 848 1.89 10.35 -21.88
N THR A 849 2.07 11.64 -21.55
CA THR A 849 2.59 12.66 -22.48
C THR A 849 3.79 13.39 -21.88
N PRO A 850 5.00 12.78 -21.89
CA PRO A 850 6.18 13.44 -21.37
C PRO A 850 6.47 14.73 -22.13
N ALA A 851 6.83 15.78 -21.38
CA ALA A 851 7.03 17.11 -21.91
C ALA A 851 8.15 17.86 -21.18
N VAL A 852 8.69 18.86 -21.86
CA VAL A 852 9.67 19.82 -21.33
C VAL A 852 8.98 21.17 -21.22
N TYR A 853 9.27 21.90 -20.15
CA TYR A 853 8.69 23.21 -19.89
C TYR A 853 9.79 24.25 -19.68
N ALA A 854 9.49 25.49 -20.05
CA ALA A 854 10.26 26.67 -19.69
C ALA A 854 9.37 27.70 -19.02
N LEU A 855 9.79 28.20 -17.86
CA LEU A 855 9.10 29.24 -17.08
C LEU A 855 10.03 30.44 -16.90
N ASP A 856 9.50 31.64 -17.10
CA ASP A 856 10.13 32.87 -16.65
C ASP A 856 9.86 33.03 -15.14
N ILE A 857 10.93 32.97 -14.35
CA ILE A 857 10.93 33.17 -12.90
C ILE A 857 11.81 34.36 -12.51
N THR A 858 12.02 35.29 -13.45
CA THR A 858 12.69 36.58 -13.23
C THR A 858 12.09 37.27 -12.00
N ASP A 859 10.77 37.38 -11.99
CA ASP A 859 9.98 37.80 -10.84
C ASP A 859 9.20 36.59 -10.30
N PRO A 860 9.59 36.04 -9.13
CA PRO A 860 8.89 34.88 -8.56
C PRO A 860 7.47 35.21 -8.10
N SER A 861 7.09 36.49 -7.99
CA SER A 861 5.71 36.92 -7.72
C SER A 861 4.87 37.08 -8.99
N ASN A 862 5.43 36.78 -10.16
CA ASN A 862 4.72 36.77 -11.43
C ASN A 862 5.31 35.70 -12.38
N PRO A 863 5.26 34.41 -12.01
CA PRO A 863 5.80 33.35 -12.85
C PRO A 863 5.00 33.21 -14.14
N ARG A 864 5.68 33.02 -15.28
CA ARG A 864 5.03 32.87 -16.59
C ARG A 864 5.56 31.64 -17.32
N VAL A 865 4.68 30.81 -17.85
CA VAL A 865 5.09 29.72 -18.74
C VAL A 865 5.47 30.30 -20.10
N ILE A 866 6.71 30.09 -20.51
CA ILE A 866 7.23 30.53 -21.81
C ILE A 866 6.79 29.56 -22.88
N TRP A 867 6.93 28.25 -22.64
CA TRP A 867 6.43 27.22 -23.53
C TRP A 867 6.32 25.85 -22.85
N GLU A 868 5.54 24.98 -23.48
CA GLU A 868 5.50 23.54 -23.30
C GLU A 868 5.90 22.86 -24.62
N TYR A 869 6.85 21.93 -24.56
CA TYR A 869 7.22 21.07 -25.68
C TYR A 869 6.93 19.60 -25.35
N ALA A 870 6.01 19.00 -26.11
CA ALA A 870 5.65 17.58 -26.03
C ALA A 870 5.75 16.96 -27.43
N THR A 871 6.20 15.70 -27.52
CA THR A 871 6.32 15.00 -28.82
C THR A 871 4.99 14.45 -29.34
N PHE A 872 4.04 14.25 -28.44
CA PHE A 872 2.71 13.73 -28.71
C PHE A 872 1.75 14.28 -27.65
N ASP A 873 0.54 14.61 -28.08
CA ASP A 873 -0.51 15.07 -27.19
C ASP A 873 -1.90 14.65 -27.72
N PRO A 874 -2.53 13.63 -27.13
CA PRO A 874 -3.85 13.18 -27.56
C PRO A 874 -4.94 14.21 -27.25
N ALA A 875 -4.69 15.16 -26.34
CA ALA A 875 -5.63 16.19 -25.95
C ALA A 875 -5.43 17.50 -26.72
N SER A 876 -4.47 17.58 -27.65
CA SER A 876 -4.25 18.80 -28.43
C SER A 876 -5.39 19.00 -29.43
N ALA A 877 -6.09 20.13 -29.30
CA ALA A 877 -7.04 20.61 -30.31
C ALA A 877 -6.33 21.18 -31.55
N ASP A 878 -5.02 21.46 -31.46
CA ASP A 878 -4.20 21.97 -32.56
C ASP A 878 -3.50 20.80 -33.28
N THR A 879 -4.22 20.19 -34.24
CA THR A 879 -3.71 19.09 -35.07
C THR A 879 -2.57 19.52 -36.00
N THR A 880 -2.28 20.82 -36.12
CA THR A 880 -1.23 21.33 -37.01
C THR A 880 0.14 21.38 -36.33
N LYS A 881 0.20 21.30 -35.00
CA LYS A 881 1.43 21.47 -34.21
C LYS A 881 1.86 20.24 -33.41
N THR A 882 0.95 19.32 -33.10
CA THR A 882 1.28 18.11 -32.35
C THR A 882 0.67 16.88 -33.01
N PRO A 883 1.46 15.81 -33.26
CA PRO A 883 0.93 14.57 -33.82
C PRO A 883 -0.17 13.98 -32.94
N THR A 884 -1.24 13.46 -33.56
CA THR A 884 -2.30 12.67 -32.89
C THR A 884 -1.94 11.19 -32.75
N ALA A 885 -0.76 10.78 -33.24
CA ALA A 885 -0.20 9.45 -33.04
C ALA A 885 1.18 9.57 -32.38
N ARG A 886 1.48 8.64 -31.47
CA ARG A 886 2.79 8.57 -30.81
C ARG A 886 3.86 8.24 -31.88
N PRO A 887 4.94 9.04 -31.98
CA PRO A 887 6.01 8.76 -32.94
C PRO A 887 6.81 7.52 -32.56
N ALA A 888 7.61 7.01 -33.49
CA ALA A 888 8.55 5.90 -33.25
C ALA A 888 9.55 6.24 -32.14
N TYR A 889 10.13 7.44 -32.20
CA TYR A 889 10.96 8.02 -31.17
C TYR A 889 10.32 9.31 -30.66
N GLY A 890 10.30 9.47 -29.34
CA GLY A 890 9.70 10.64 -28.72
C GLY A 890 10.20 10.83 -27.30
N LEU A 891 9.84 11.99 -26.71
CA LEU A 891 10.18 12.31 -25.33
C LEU A 891 9.56 11.26 -24.41
N GLY A 892 10.42 10.67 -23.60
CA GLY A 892 10.07 9.84 -22.46
C GLY A 892 10.32 10.59 -21.14
N VAL A 893 10.60 9.83 -20.09
CA VAL A 893 11.06 10.33 -18.80
C VAL A 893 12.56 10.64 -18.86
N GLY A 894 12.96 11.72 -18.20
CA GLY A 894 14.36 12.16 -18.06
C GLY A 894 14.62 12.71 -16.67
N LEU A 895 15.88 12.74 -16.24
CA LEU A 895 16.28 13.21 -14.90
C LEU A 895 16.84 14.62 -14.89
N THR A 896 17.48 15.07 -15.97
CA THR A 896 18.13 16.38 -16.00
C THR A 896 18.13 16.97 -17.40
N LEU A 897 18.13 18.30 -17.45
CA LEU A 897 18.29 19.07 -18.67
C LEU A 897 19.71 19.65 -18.74
N ALA A 898 20.26 19.73 -19.95
CA ALA A 898 21.40 20.60 -20.23
C ALA A 898 20.93 21.87 -20.93
N ALA A 899 21.65 22.97 -20.75
CA ALA A 899 21.37 24.19 -21.48
C ALA A 899 22.66 24.97 -21.75
N GLY A 900 22.68 25.72 -22.84
CA GLY A 900 23.78 26.60 -23.21
C GLY A 900 23.51 27.32 -24.53
N GLN A 901 24.51 28.05 -25.02
CA GLN A 901 24.43 28.77 -26.28
C GLN A 901 25.17 28.04 -27.40
N VAL A 902 24.59 27.98 -28.60
CA VAL A 902 25.21 27.35 -29.78
C VAL A 902 24.86 28.14 -31.03
N THR A 903 25.79 28.21 -31.98
CA THR A 903 25.54 28.78 -33.31
C THR A 903 24.95 27.71 -34.22
N ILE A 904 23.72 27.91 -34.67
CA ILE A 904 23.01 27.02 -35.61
C ILE A 904 22.73 27.80 -36.88
N ALA A 905 23.24 27.30 -38.01
CA ALA A 905 23.12 27.97 -39.32
C ALA A 905 23.54 29.46 -39.26
N GLY A 906 24.65 29.77 -38.58
CA GLY A 906 25.18 31.13 -38.43
C GLY A 906 24.42 32.01 -37.41
N THR A 907 23.34 31.53 -36.79
CA THR A 907 22.57 32.27 -35.80
C THR A 907 22.84 31.75 -34.40
N LEU A 908 23.10 32.65 -33.45
CA LEU A 908 23.25 32.28 -32.05
C LEU A 908 21.90 31.90 -31.45
N LYS A 909 21.83 30.71 -30.83
CA LYS A 909 20.63 30.16 -30.21
C LYS A 909 20.90 29.76 -28.77
N ASN A 910 19.93 30.05 -27.89
CA ASN A 910 19.88 29.49 -26.55
C ASN A 910 19.17 28.14 -26.64
N VAL A 911 19.83 27.06 -26.27
CA VAL A 911 19.34 25.70 -26.48
C VAL A 911 19.28 24.95 -25.17
N VAL A 912 18.17 24.27 -24.94
CA VAL A 912 18.02 23.23 -23.91
C VAL A 912 18.01 21.87 -24.57
N MET A 913 18.68 20.91 -23.95
CA MET A 913 18.73 19.53 -24.40
C MET A 913 18.08 18.63 -23.36
N ALA A 914 17.05 17.93 -23.79
CA ALA A 914 16.31 16.95 -23.00
C ALA A 914 16.76 15.57 -23.43
N GLN A 915 17.38 14.83 -22.51
CA GLN A 915 17.70 13.43 -22.71
C GLN A 915 16.69 12.58 -21.94
N THR A 916 16.05 11.64 -22.63
CA THR A 916 15.01 10.79 -22.08
C THR A 916 15.18 9.34 -22.54
N ASN A 917 14.50 8.42 -21.86
CA ASN A 917 14.19 7.14 -22.51
C ASN A 917 13.24 7.39 -23.70
N ASN A 918 13.05 6.36 -24.52
CA ASN A 918 12.10 6.46 -25.60
C ASN A 918 10.67 6.45 -25.08
N GLY A 919 9.98 7.58 -25.23
CA GLY A 919 8.54 7.63 -25.05
C GLY A 919 7.76 7.18 -26.29
N GLY A 920 8.42 6.87 -27.41
CA GLY A 920 7.78 6.46 -28.65
C GLY A 920 7.40 4.97 -28.73
N THR A 921 7.10 4.49 -29.94
CA THR A 921 6.72 3.09 -30.19
C THR A 921 7.88 2.16 -30.55
N ALA A 922 9.08 2.70 -30.82
CA ALA A 922 10.25 1.94 -31.30
C ALA A 922 11.05 1.17 -30.22
N GLY A 923 10.40 0.78 -29.12
CA GLY A 923 11.05 0.06 -28.02
C GLY A 923 12.06 0.91 -27.24
N ALA A 924 12.97 0.26 -26.49
CA ALA A 924 13.93 0.93 -25.63
C ALA A 924 15.03 1.65 -26.44
N ALA A 925 15.14 2.96 -26.26
CA ALA A 925 16.18 3.77 -26.89
C ALA A 925 16.54 4.97 -26.01
N ASN A 926 17.70 5.56 -26.30
CA ASN A 926 18.09 6.87 -25.79
C ASN A 926 17.64 7.96 -26.78
N VAL A 927 16.90 8.96 -26.31
CA VAL A 927 16.41 10.07 -27.13
C VAL A 927 16.95 11.38 -26.57
N VAL A 928 17.57 12.20 -27.42
CA VAL A 928 18.03 13.55 -27.07
C VAL A 928 17.38 14.55 -27.99
N THR A 929 16.60 15.47 -27.44
CA THR A 929 15.95 16.55 -28.20
C THR A 929 16.56 17.90 -27.82
N ALA A 930 17.02 18.66 -28.81
CA ALA A 930 17.40 20.05 -28.64
C ALA A 930 16.24 20.98 -28.95
N ILE A 931 15.98 21.92 -28.05
CA ILE A 931 14.83 22.84 -28.08
C ILE A 931 15.36 24.27 -27.90
N ASP A 932 14.85 25.20 -28.70
CA ASP A 932 15.15 26.63 -28.55
C ASP A 932 14.49 27.16 -27.26
N ILE A 933 15.29 27.68 -26.33
CA ILE A 933 14.80 28.17 -25.02
C ILE A 933 13.85 29.36 -25.18
N VAL A 934 13.97 30.15 -26.24
CA VAL A 934 13.13 31.33 -26.47
C VAL A 934 11.76 30.95 -27.02
N THR A 935 11.71 29.98 -27.93
CA THR A 935 10.49 29.69 -28.72
C THR A 935 9.84 28.35 -28.40
N GLY A 936 10.55 27.42 -27.76
CA GLY A 936 10.09 26.05 -27.54
C GLY A 936 10.14 25.17 -28.79
N ALA A 937 10.72 25.66 -29.90
CA ALA A 937 10.81 24.91 -31.14
C ALA A 937 11.88 23.81 -31.05
N LYS A 938 11.57 22.60 -31.54
CA LYS A 938 12.57 21.55 -31.77
C LYS A 938 13.57 22.02 -32.83
N LEU A 939 14.86 21.90 -32.51
CA LEU A 939 15.97 22.23 -33.40
C LEU A 939 16.51 20.97 -34.09
N TRP A 940 16.75 19.90 -33.33
CA TRP A 940 17.18 18.60 -33.82
C TRP A 940 16.89 17.51 -32.79
N GLU A 941 16.99 16.25 -33.22
CA GLU A 941 16.80 15.06 -32.38
C GLU A 941 17.87 14.02 -32.69
N PHE A 942 18.46 13.42 -31.66
CA PHE A 942 19.36 12.28 -31.75
C PHE A 942 18.71 11.07 -31.08
N THR A 943 18.82 9.90 -31.71
CA THR A 943 18.23 8.65 -31.23
C THR A 943 19.24 7.52 -31.30
N ASN A 944 19.36 6.73 -30.23
CA ASN A 944 20.14 5.49 -30.21
C ASN A 944 19.29 4.33 -29.68
N THR A 945 18.82 3.46 -30.56
CA THR A 945 18.06 2.27 -30.20
C THR A 945 18.97 1.23 -29.57
N PHE A 946 18.58 0.70 -28.42
CA PHE A 946 19.36 -0.35 -27.79
C PHE A 946 19.18 -1.67 -28.55
N PRO A 947 20.26 -2.40 -28.85
CA PRO A 947 20.15 -3.64 -29.58
C PRO A 947 19.44 -4.72 -28.75
N THR A 948 18.69 -5.59 -29.43
CA THR A 948 18.00 -6.74 -28.82
C THR A 948 18.94 -7.89 -28.49
N ALA A 949 20.01 -8.06 -29.27
CA ALA A 949 21.15 -8.88 -28.91
C ALA A 949 22.23 -7.95 -28.33
N GLY A 950 22.50 -8.07 -27.03
CA GLY A 950 23.62 -7.38 -26.39
C GLY A 950 24.96 -7.89 -26.91
N ARG A 951 26.04 -7.21 -26.50
CA ARG A 951 27.42 -7.55 -26.89
C ARG A 951 27.82 -8.94 -26.43
N VAL A 952 27.32 -9.36 -25.26
CA VAL A 952 27.64 -10.65 -24.61
C VAL A 952 26.40 -11.37 -24.03
N SER A 953 25.26 -10.69 -23.95
CA SER A 953 24.01 -11.23 -23.38
C SER A 953 22.80 -10.88 -24.25
N THR A 954 21.68 -11.57 -24.06
CA THR A 954 20.41 -11.27 -24.76
C THR A 954 19.53 -10.25 -24.02
N LEU A 955 20.02 -9.65 -22.93
CA LEU A 955 19.25 -8.71 -22.13
C LEU A 955 19.45 -7.28 -22.66
N SER A 956 18.36 -6.63 -23.04
CA SER A 956 18.34 -5.21 -23.40
C SER A 956 18.08 -4.34 -22.17
N PRO A 957 18.53 -3.06 -22.16
CA PRO A 957 18.09 -2.09 -21.18
C PRO A 957 16.55 -2.01 -21.13
N PRO A 958 15.95 -1.85 -19.94
CA PRO A 958 14.51 -1.75 -19.82
C PRO A 958 13.99 -0.48 -20.51
N ALA A 959 12.83 -0.58 -21.17
CA ALA A 959 12.20 0.57 -21.82
C ALA A 959 11.87 1.70 -20.83
N THR A 960 11.63 1.38 -19.56
CA THR A 960 11.36 2.32 -18.45
C THR A 960 12.62 2.89 -17.80
N GLY A 961 13.80 2.36 -18.13
CA GLY A 961 15.06 2.85 -17.58
C GLY A 961 15.32 4.28 -18.05
N VAL A 962 15.62 5.18 -17.12
CA VAL A 962 15.83 6.60 -17.39
C VAL A 962 17.31 6.89 -17.60
N PRO A 963 17.73 7.42 -18.77
CA PRO A 963 19.10 7.84 -18.99
C PRO A 963 19.52 8.95 -18.01
N PRO A 964 20.80 9.03 -17.64
CA PRO A 964 21.24 9.88 -16.53
C PRO A 964 21.26 11.38 -16.85
N GLY A 965 21.25 11.73 -18.14
CA GLY A 965 21.19 13.10 -18.62
C GLY A 965 22.46 13.60 -19.31
N VAL A 966 22.25 14.59 -20.18
CA VAL A 966 23.22 15.14 -21.11
C VAL A 966 24.07 16.25 -20.48
N VAL A 967 25.29 16.47 -20.99
CA VAL A 967 26.25 17.46 -20.48
C VAL A 967 26.83 18.31 -21.62
N PRO A 968 26.70 19.65 -21.58
CA PRO A 968 27.31 20.52 -22.58
C PRO A 968 28.79 20.79 -22.26
N ILE A 969 29.60 20.98 -23.31
CA ILE A 969 31.05 21.23 -23.20
C ILE A 969 31.42 22.47 -24.02
N ASP A 970 32.37 23.25 -23.51
CA ASP A 970 33.10 24.29 -24.25
C ASP A 970 34.59 23.90 -24.26
N LYS A 971 35.06 23.45 -25.42
CA LYS A 971 36.46 23.08 -25.66
C LYS A 971 37.37 24.27 -25.93
N THR A 972 36.85 25.50 -26.03
CA THR A 972 37.66 26.70 -26.26
C THR A 972 38.35 27.14 -24.97
N LEU A 973 39.26 26.28 -24.49
CA LEU A 973 40.05 26.43 -23.26
C LEU A 973 40.76 27.80 -23.14
N ALA A 974 41.08 28.43 -24.27
CA ALA A 974 41.82 29.69 -24.35
C ALA A 974 40.93 30.96 -24.49
N GLY A 975 39.60 30.84 -24.47
CA GLY A 975 38.72 31.96 -24.84
C GLY A 975 37.51 32.19 -23.96
N LYS A 976 37.02 31.18 -23.21
CA LYS A 976 35.89 31.32 -22.28
C LYS A 976 34.77 32.15 -22.93
N ASN A 977 34.32 31.74 -24.11
CA ASN A 977 33.30 32.46 -24.86
C ASN A 977 31.87 31.95 -24.53
N GLY A 978 31.76 30.92 -23.68
CA GLY A 978 30.50 30.40 -23.14
C GLY A 978 29.65 29.63 -24.13
N PHE A 979 30.19 29.34 -25.32
CA PHE A 979 29.48 28.60 -26.36
C PHE A 979 29.73 27.10 -26.22
N MET A 980 28.66 26.34 -26.41
CA MET A 980 28.73 24.89 -26.49
C MET A 980 29.46 24.50 -27.78
N THR A 981 30.63 23.88 -27.64
CA THR A 981 31.34 23.26 -28.76
C THR A 981 30.86 21.84 -29.00
N ASP A 982 30.54 21.12 -27.93
CA ASP A 982 30.18 19.71 -27.96
C ASP A 982 29.17 19.38 -26.86
N VAL A 983 28.57 18.20 -27.00
CA VAL A 983 27.61 17.66 -26.03
C VAL A 983 27.96 16.22 -25.78
N VAL A 984 28.09 15.83 -24.52
CA VAL A 984 28.29 14.43 -24.13
C VAL A 984 26.97 13.83 -23.67
N VAL A 985 26.64 12.68 -24.27
CA VAL A 985 25.40 11.94 -24.04
C VAL A 985 25.75 10.53 -23.55
N PRO A 986 25.70 10.26 -22.24
CA PRO A 986 25.79 8.89 -21.69
C PRO A 986 24.52 8.09 -22.02
N ASP A 987 24.56 6.76 -22.08
CA ASP A 987 23.33 5.95 -22.17
C ASP A 987 23.33 4.71 -21.26
N LEU A 988 22.19 4.01 -21.24
CA LEU A 988 21.99 2.83 -20.39
C LEU A 988 22.70 1.58 -20.93
N PHE A 989 23.13 1.59 -22.18
CA PHE A 989 23.83 0.47 -22.82
C PHE A 989 25.36 0.57 -22.65
N GLY A 990 25.83 1.54 -21.87
CA GLY A 990 27.25 1.76 -21.63
C GLY A 990 27.98 2.46 -22.76
N ASN A 991 27.26 3.27 -23.56
CA ASN A 991 27.89 4.15 -24.55
C ASN A 991 27.97 5.60 -24.03
N LEU A 992 29.07 6.26 -24.36
CA LEU A 992 29.24 7.69 -24.21
C LEU A 992 29.36 8.31 -25.60
N TRP A 993 28.37 9.09 -26.01
CA TRP A 993 28.36 9.77 -27.30
C TRP A 993 28.89 11.19 -27.14
N MET A 994 29.55 11.71 -28.18
CA MET A 994 29.90 13.12 -28.29
C MET A 994 29.22 13.66 -29.55
N LEU A 995 28.28 14.59 -29.37
CA LEU A 995 27.45 15.14 -30.44
C LEU A 995 27.86 16.57 -30.77
N ASN A 996 27.63 16.96 -32.02
CA ASN A 996 27.67 18.35 -32.43
C ASN A 996 26.39 19.07 -31.95
N PRO A 997 26.48 20.11 -31.10
CA PRO A 997 25.31 20.79 -30.53
C PRO A 997 24.46 21.50 -31.58
N ALA A 998 24.99 21.75 -32.78
CA ALA A 998 24.27 22.48 -33.82
C ALA A 998 23.25 21.62 -34.59
N ASN A 999 23.46 20.30 -34.65
CA ASN A 999 22.66 19.40 -35.48
C ASN A 999 22.43 17.99 -34.87
N GLY A 1000 23.00 17.69 -33.70
CA GLY A 1000 22.83 16.41 -33.01
C GLY A 1000 23.61 15.24 -33.60
N THR A 1001 24.42 15.44 -34.64
CA THR A 1001 25.18 14.32 -35.25
C THR A 1001 26.35 13.92 -34.36
N SER A 1002 26.66 12.61 -34.28
CA SER A 1002 27.88 12.15 -33.62
C SER A 1002 29.12 12.80 -34.25
N ARG A 1003 30.07 13.20 -33.40
CA ARG A 1003 31.40 13.68 -33.82
C ARG A 1003 32.25 12.55 -34.41
N TYR A 1004 31.87 11.31 -34.16
CA TYR A 1004 32.61 10.12 -34.57
C TYR A 1004 31.76 9.23 -35.45
N LEU A 1005 32.33 8.85 -36.58
CA LEU A 1005 31.71 8.01 -37.60
C LEU A 1005 32.65 6.85 -37.94
N ASN A 1006 32.11 5.65 -38.14
CA ASN A 1006 32.78 4.56 -38.84
C ASN A 1006 32.18 4.47 -40.25
N GLY A 1007 32.90 4.98 -41.25
CA GLY A 1007 32.31 5.31 -42.54
C GLY A 1007 31.22 6.38 -42.38
N SER A 1008 29.98 6.06 -42.77
CA SER A 1008 28.80 6.92 -42.57
C SER A 1008 28.01 6.60 -41.30
N THR A 1009 28.39 5.55 -40.56
CA THR A 1009 27.64 5.07 -39.40
C THR A 1009 28.08 5.81 -38.14
N PRO A 1010 27.16 6.45 -37.40
CA PRO A 1010 27.48 7.07 -36.11
C PRO A 1010 28.00 6.04 -35.11
N ILE A 1011 29.10 6.35 -34.44
CA ILE A 1011 29.65 5.55 -33.34
C ILE A 1011 29.83 6.41 -32.08
N PRO A 1012 29.79 5.81 -30.87
CA PRO A 1012 30.07 6.55 -29.64
C PRO A 1012 31.56 6.86 -29.50
N LEU A 1013 31.89 7.84 -28.64
CA LEU A 1013 33.27 8.11 -28.23
C LEU A 1013 33.82 6.94 -27.40
N PHE A 1014 33.01 6.45 -26.46
CA PHE A 1014 33.36 5.34 -25.59
C PHE A 1014 32.23 4.31 -25.53
N GLN A 1015 32.59 3.04 -25.45
CA GLN A 1015 31.69 1.90 -25.38
C GLN A 1015 32.32 0.77 -24.56
N PHE A 1016 31.63 0.28 -23.53
CA PHE A 1016 32.09 -0.91 -22.80
C PHE A 1016 32.15 -2.15 -23.69
N THR A 1017 33.14 -3.03 -23.49
CA THR A 1017 33.21 -4.29 -24.27
C THR A 1017 32.15 -5.32 -23.87
N THR A 1018 31.56 -5.16 -22.68
CA THR A 1018 30.51 -6.02 -22.12
C THR A 1018 29.19 -5.25 -21.93
N ASP A 1019 28.09 -5.97 -21.73
CA ASP A 1019 26.76 -5.39 -21.43
C ASP A 1019 26.62 -5.00 -19.95
N HIS A 1020 25.47 -4.44 -19.55
CA HIS A 1020 25.08 -4.18 -18.15
C HIS A 1020 25.90 -3.09 -17.43
N HIS A 1021 26.39 -2.10 -18.20
CA HIS A 1021 27.09 -0.93 -17.67
C HIS A 1021 26.33 0.37 -17.96
N PRO A 1022 25.12 0.58 -17.42
CA PRO A 1022 24.47 1.87 -17.56
C PRO A 1022 25.36 2.96 -16.97
N LEU A 1023 25.52 4.07 -17.69
CA LEU A 1023 26.40 5.16 -17.26
C LEU A 1023 25.66 6.13 -16.34
N THR A 1024 26.38 6.74 -15.39
CA THR A 1024 25.90 7.93 -14.67
C THR A 1024 26.14 9.20 -15.48
N LYS A 1025 25.56 10.32 -15.03
CA LYS A 1025 25.74 11.62 -15.68
C LYS A 1025 27.21 12.01 -15.57
N PRO A 1026 27.91 12.32 -16.67
CA PRO A 1026 29.31 12.68 -16.61
C PRO A 1026 29.56 13.99 -15.86
N ALA A 1027 30.69 14.09 -15.18
CA ALA A 1027 31.28 15.37 -14.80
C ALA A 1027 32.44 15.68 -15.73
N ILE A 1028 32.67 16.97 -16.01
CA ILE A 1028 33.76 17.41 -16.88
C ILE A 1028 34.90 17.94 -16.02
N TYR A 1029 36.12 17.45 -16.27
CA TYR A 1029 37.33 18.00 -15.67
C TYR A 1029 38.44 18.26 -16.69
N VAL A 1030 39.49 18.97 -16.27
CA VAL A 1030 40.63 19.41 -17.07
C VAL A 1030 41.87 19.00 -16.30
N ASN A 1031 42.77 18.30 -16.97
CA ASN A 1031 44.08 17.95 -16.43
C ASN A 1031 45.13 18.14 -17.53
N GLY A 1032 46.22 18.84 -17.22
CA GLY A 1032 47.27 19.13 -18.21
C GLY A 1032 46.80 19.86 -19.47
N GLY A 1033 45.70 20.61 -19.40
CA GLY A 1033 45.09 21.29 -20.56
C GLY A 1033 44.19 20.40 -21.43
N GLU A 1034 44.02 19.12 -21.09
CA GLU A 1034 43.05 18.23 -21.75
C GLU A 1034 41.75 18.15 -20.95
N GLN A 1035 40.60 18.10 -21.64
CA GLN A 1035 39.30 17.91 -21.02
C GLN A 1035 38.93 16.41 -20.97
N PHE A 1036 38.30 16.00 -19.88
CA PHE A 1036 37.88 14.63 -19.63
C PHE A 1036 36.42 14.60 -19.15
N ALA A 1037 35.68 13.58 -19.60
CA ALA A 1037 34.39 13.22 -19.03
C ALA A 1037 34.59 12.05 -18.06
N VAL A 1038 34.23 12.23 -16.79
CA VAL A 1038 34.28 11.17 -15.77
C VAL A 1038 32.88 10.74 -15.36
N PHE A 1039 32.66 9.44 -15.26
CA PHE A 1039 31.40 8.82 -14.89
C PHE A 1039 31.64 7.48 -14.21
N THR A 1040 30.59 6.96 -13.59
CA THR A 1040 30.54 5.60 -13.04
C THR A 1040 29.55 4.75 -13.82
N SER A 1041 29.65 3.43 -13.69
CA SER A 1041 28.71 2.50 -14.27
C SER A 1041 27.87 1.75 -13.22
N GLY A 1042 26.79 1.14 -13.68
CA GLY A 1042 26.05 0.08 -12.99
C GLY A 1042 24.73 0.50 -12.37
N GLY A 1043 24.54 1.79 -12.13
CA GLY A 1043 23.30 2.32 -11.57
C GLY A 1043 22.52 3.10 -12.61
N TYR A 1044 21.20 2.95 -12.58
CA TYR A 1044 20.27 3.75 -13.37
C TYR A 1044 19.00 3.95 -12.57
N THR A 1045 18.16 4.89 -13.02
CA THR A 1045 16.83 5.08 -12.42
C THR A 1045 15.78 4.31 -13.20
N ASP A 1046 14.91 3.60 -12.50
CA ASP A 1046 13.76 2.89 -13.05
C ASP A 1046 12.57 3.00 -12.10
N TYR A 1047 11.37 3.08 -12.67
CA TYR A 1047 10.11 3.13 -11.93
C TYR A 1047 9.44 1.78 -11.76
N SER A 1048 9.83 0.80 -12.57
CA SER A 1048 9.12 -0.48 -12.69
C SER A 1048 9.41 -1.48 -11.55
N THR A 1049 10.27 -1.14 -10.58
CA THR A 1049 10.75 -2.03 -9.49
C THR A 1049 11.42 -3.33 -9.96
N THR A 1050 11.43 -3.63 -11.26
CA THR A 1050 12.18 -4.75 -11.80
C THR A 1050 13.65 -4.42 -11.69
N LYS A 1051 14.30 -4.99 -10.66
CA LYS A 1051 15.74 -5.18 -10.65
C LYS A 1051 16.13 -5.63 -12.04
N SER A 1052 17.20 -5.08 -12.61
CA SER A 1052 18.39 -5.92 -12.76
C SER A 1052 19.42 -5.49 -13.81
N TYR A 1053 19.15 -4.50 -14.68
CA TYR A 1053 20.04 -4.33 -15.84
C TYR A 1053 21.51 -4.09 -15.46
N GLY A 1054 21.80 -3.29 -14.44
CA GLY A 1054 23.17 -3.07 -13.95
C GLY A 1054 23.66 -4.05 -12.87
N SER A 1055 22.79 -4.90 -12.32
CA SER A 1055 23.17 -5.85 -11.26
C SER A 1055 23.68 -7.20 -11.78
N TYR A 1056 23.67 -7.41 -13.10
CA TYR A 1056 24.07 -8.67 -13.72
C TYR A 1056 25.58 -8.83 -13.94
N THR A 1057 26.38 -7.78 -13.74
CA THR A 1057 27.84 -7.87 -13.78
C THR A 1057 28.43 -7.77 -12.38
N ASN A 1058 29.47 -8.57 -12.13
CA ASN A 1058 30.21 -8.55 -10.86
C ASN A 1058 31.16 -7.36 -10.74
N THR A 1059 31.30 -6.53 -11.78
CA THR A 1059 32.27 -5.43 -11.80
C THR A 1059 31.67 -4.23 -12.52
N GLN A 1060 31.56 -3.13 -11.79
CA GLN A 1060 31.26 -1.80 -12.30
C GLN A 1060 32.53 -0.95 -12.29
N PHE A 1061 32.52 0.24 -12.90
CA PHE A 1061 33.73 1.03 -13.09
C PHE A 1061 33.54 2.50 -12.76
N LEU A 1062 34.62 3.15 -12.34
CA LEU A 1062 34.86 4.59 -12.47
C LEU A 1062 35.76 4.80 -13.69
N ILE A 1063 35.27 5.54 -14.68
CA ILE A 1063 35.94 5.77 -15.96
C ILE A 1063 36.09 7.28 -16.18
N ALA A 1064 37.25 7.70 -16.69
CA ALA A 1064 37.42 9.02 -17.30
C ALA A 1064 37.88 8.86 -18.76
N VAL A 1065 37.23 9.59 -19.67
CA VAL A 1065 37.50 9.55 -21.12
C VAL A 1065 37.94 10.92 -21.61
N GLY A 1066 39.04 10.97 -22.37
CA GLY A 1066 39.53 12.18 -23.02
C GLY A 1066 38.56 12.71 -24.06
N LEU A 1067 38.31 14.03 -24.03
CA LEU A 1067 37.38 14.72 -24.93
C LEU A 1067 38.08 15.39 -26.12
N ASN A 1068 39.41 15.48 -26.08
CA ASN A 1068 40.21 16.15 -27.10
C ASN A 1068 40.89 15.18 -28.09
N THR A 1069 40.56 13.88 -28.05
CA THR A 1069 41.31 12.82 -28.76
C THR A 1069 40.40 11.67 -29.28
N PRO A 1070 40.78 10.92 -30.36
CA PRO A 1070 41.62 11.25 -31.52
C PRO A 1070 40.79 11.76 -32.72
N ALA A 1071 41.46 12.17 -33.81
CA ALA A 1071 40.82 12.68 -35.03
C ALA A 1071 39.78 11.70 -35.62
N THR A 1072 38.73 12.25 -36.26
CA THR A 1072 37.67 11.50 -36.94
C THR A 1072 38.28 10.46 -37.90
N GLY A 1073 37.91 9.18 -37.77
CA GLY A 1073 38.43 8.08 -38.59
C GLY A 1073 39.57 7.24 -37.97
N SER A 1074 39.95 7.50 -36.71
CA SER A 1074 40.90 6.61 -36.00
C SER A 1074 40.36 5.18 -35.90
N PRO A 1075 41.14 4.13 -36.24
CA PRO A 1075 40.73 2.73 -36.09
C PRO A 1075 40.58 2.31 -34.61
N THR A 1076 40.92 3.19 -33.67
CA THR A 1076 40.84 2.96 -32.22
C THR A 1076 39.49 3.37 -31.61
N LEU A 1077 38.51 3.80 -32.40
CA LEU A 1077 37.18 4.18 -31.92
C LEU A 1077 36.15 3.06 -32.21
N PRO A 1078 35.17 2.84 -31.31
CA PRO A 1078 34.99 3.51 -30.02
C PRO A 1078 36.07 3.15 -28.99
N LEU A 1079 36.41 4.08 -28.10
CA LEU A 1079 37.23 3.78 -26.92
C LEU A 1079 36.48 2.81 -26.01
N ASN A 1080 37.20 2.10 -25.16
CA ASN A 1080 36.64 1.16 -24.19
C ASN A 1080 37.54 1.08 -22.94
N GLU A 1081 37.13 0.34 -21.93
CA GLU A 1081 37.86 0.14 -20.68
C GLU A 1081 39.26 -0.51 -20.85
N THR A 1082 39.52 -1.14 -22.00
CA THR A 1082 40.82 -1.72 -22.34
C THR A 1082 41.73 -0.75 -23.12
N SER A 1083 41.21 0.41 -23.53
CA SER A 1083 41.95 1.41 -24.29
C SER A 1083 43.17 1.96 -23.52
N LEU A 1084 44.10 2.55 -24.27
CA LEU A 1084 45.33 3.13 -23.75
C LEU A 1084 45.03 4.21 -22.70
N SER A 1085 45.90 4.29 -21.68
CA SER A 1085 45.74 5.20 -20.55
C SER A 1085 45.76 6.68 -20.95
N SER A 1086 46.32 7.05 -22.09
CA SER A 1086 46.27 8.44 -22.57
C SER A 1086 44.85 8.89 -22.93
N PHE A 1087 43.98 7.98 -23.39
CA PHE A 1087 42.60 8.30 -23.78
C PHE A 1087 41.59 7.94 -22.68
N VAL A 1088 41.93 6.94 -21.86
CA VAL A 1088 41.12 6.50 -20.71
C VAL A 1088 42.02 6.48 -19.46
N PRO A 1089 42.38 7.64 -18.90
CA PRO A 1089 43.37 7.73 -17.81
C PRO A 1089 42.88 7.16 -16.48
N ILE A 1090 41.57 7.08 -16.27
CA ILE A 1090 40.98 6.49 -15.07
C ILE A 1090 40.13 5.30 -15.50
N LYS A 1091 40.44 4.14 -14.93
CA LYS A 1091 39.70 2.88 -15.12
C LYS A 1091 39.74 2.02 -13.87
N GLU A 1092 39.01 2.45 -12.85
CA GLU A 1092 38.98 1.80 -11.54
C GLU A 1092 37.78 0.87 -11.43
N ALA A 1093 38.02 -0.40 -11.10
CA ALA A 1093 36.97 -1.38 -10.88
C ALA A 1093 36.32 -1.20 -9.49
N LEU A 1094 35.00 -1.14 -9.45
CA LEU A 1094 34.15 -0.98 -8.25
C LEU A 1094 33.78 -2.34 -7.61
N VAL A 1095 34.74 -3.26 -7.53
CA VAL A 1095 34.51 -4.63 -7.02
C VAL A 1095 34.08 -4.58 -5.54
N ASN A 1096 32.91 -5.15 -5.23
CA ASN A 1096 32.27 -5.09 -3.90
C ASN A 1096 31.96 -3.68 -3.37
N LEU A 1097 32.04 -2.66 -4.23
CA LEU A 1097 31.70 -1.27 -3.88
C LEU A 1097 30.28 -0.90 -4.34
N GLY A 1098 29.65 -1.72 -5.17
CA GLY A 1098 28.31 -1.50 -5.70
C GLY A 1098 28.31 -0.70 -7.00
N SER A 1099 27.12 -0.28 -7.40
CA SER A 1099 26.87 0.48 -8.62
C SER A 1099 26.89 1.98 -8.35
N GLY A 1100 27.35 2.79 -9.32
CA GLY A 1100 27.24 4.24 -9.24
C GLY A 1100 25.87 4.73 -9.73
N TYR A 1101 25.18 5.56 -8.95
CA TYR A 1101 23.83 6.07 -9.31
C TYR A 1101 23.76 7.59 -9.52
N SER A 1102 24.81 8.31 -9.16
CA SER A 1102 24.82 9.77 -9.17
C SER A 1102 26.00 10.34 -9.98
N GLN A 1103 25.86 11.61 -10.39
CA GLN A 1103 26.93 12.34 -11.05
C GLN A 1103 28.15 12.47 -10.13
N ALA A 1104 29.34 12.19 -10.67
CA ALA A 1104 30.60 12.43 -9.99
C ALA A 1104 30.75 13.91 -9.60
N ARG A 1105 31.38 14.20 -8.47
CA ARG A 1105 31.69 15.57 -8.05
C ARG A 1105 33.18 15.83 -8.16
N ILE A 1106 33.55 16.93 -8.82
CA ILE A 1106 34.95 17.38 -8.90
C ILE A 1106 35.16 18.47 -7.85
N VAL A 1107 36.17 18.32 -7.01
CA VAL A 1107 36.61 19.35 -6.06
C VAL A 1107 38.12 19.45 -6.13
N GLY A 1108 38.63 20.56 -6.64
CA GLY A 1108 40.06 20.72 -6.89
C GLY A 1108 40.59 19.65 -7.85
N GLU A 1109 41.55 18.86 -7.39
CA GLU A 1109 42.18 17.76 -8.14
C GLU A 1109 41.64 16.37 -7.73
N GLU A 1110 40.45 16.34 -7.11
CA GLU A 1110 39.79 15.11 -6.67
C GLU A 1110 38.43 14.91 -7.32
N ILE A 1111 38.16 13.65 -7.66
CA ILE A 1111 36.88 13.12 -8.11
C ILE A 1111 36.25 12.39 -6.94
N PHE A 1112 35.00 12.73 -6.62
CA PHE A 1112 34.19 12.02 -5.64
C PHE A 1112 33.02 11.34 -6.34
N VAL A 1113 32.79 10.07 -6.01
CA VAL A 1113 31.66 9.30 -6.51
C VAL A 1113 30.95 8.59 -5.38
N THR A 1114 29.65 8.39 -5.53
CA THR A 1114 28.86 7.59 -4.59
C THR A 1114 28.41 6.31 -5.28
N THR A 1115 28.45 5.21 -4.53
CA THR A 1115 28.04 3.88 -4.99
C THR A 1115 27.13 3.23 -3.96
N ASP A 1116 26.29 2.30 -4.39
CA ASP A 1116 25.43 1.52 -3.50
C ASP A 1116 25.37 0.05 -3.93
N THR A 1117 25.45 -0.86 -2.96
CA THR A 1117 25.23 -2.29 -3.22
C THR A 1117 23.76 -2.68 -3.22
N SER A 1118 22.88 -1.83 -2.69
CA SER A 1118 21.43 -1.94 -2.84
C SER A 1118 20.98 -1.34 -4.17
N ASP A 1119 19.85 -1.84 -4.66
CA ASP A 1119 19.15 -1.23 -5.78
C ASP A 1119 18.40 0.02 -5.31
N VAL A 1120 18.82 1.20 -5.78
CA VAL A 1120 18.18 2.49 -5.43
C VAL A 1120 16.75 2.60 -5.98
N ASN A 1121 16.39 1.74 -6.93
CA ASN A 1121 15.04 1.68 -7.49
C ASN A 1121 14.10 0.81 -6.65
N ALA A 1122 14.64 0.00 -5.73
CA ALA A 1122 13.82 -0.79 -4.83
C ALA A 1122 12.96 0.13 -3.96
N ALA A 1123 11.69 -0.22 -3.76
CA ALA A 1123 10.82 0.52 -2.85
C ALA A 1123 11.35 0.51 -1.40
N THR A 1124 12.12 -0.51 -1.02
CA THR A 1124 12.77 -0.66 0.28
C THR A 1124 14.13 0.05 0.40
N PHE A 1125 14.58 0.76 -0.64
CA PHE A 1125 15.86 1.46 -0.57
C PHE A 1125 15.88 2.47 0.58
N GLY A 1126 16.90 2.39 1.44
CA GLY A 1126 17.06 3.29 2.58
C GLY A 1126 16.19 2.96 3.80
N THR A 1127 15.38 1.89 3.76
CA THR A 1127 14.51 1.50 4.90
C THR A 1127 15.15 0.46 5.80
N SER A 1128 15.93 -0.48 5.23
CA SER A 1128 16.69 -1.45 6.01
C SER A 1128 17.73 -0.72 6.83
N GLY A 1129 17.79 -0.98 8.13
CA GLY A 1129 18.84 -0.46 9.03
C GLY A 1129 20.28 -0.83 8.64
N THR A 1130 20.55 -1.35 7.44
CA THR A 1130 21.86 -1.75 6.91
C THR A 1130 22.43 -0.69 5.98
N ASP A 1131 23.72 -0.40 6.13
CA ASP A 1131 24.44 0.55 5.29
C ASP A 1131 24.96 -0.14 4.03
N THR A 1132 24.45 0.26 2.87
CA THR A 1132 24.88 -0.29 1.57
C THR A 1132 25.58 0.73 0.67
N GLY A 1133 25.46 2.02 1.00
CA GLY A 1133 26.07 3.12 0.28
C GLY A 1133 27.51 3.45 0.70
N ARG A 1134 28.32 3.91 -0.27
CA ARG A 1134 29.72 4.31 -0.07
C ARG A 1134 30.04 5.59 -0.84
N THR A 1135 30.97 6.38 -0.30
CA THR A 1135 31.60 7.50 -1.01
C THR A 1135 33.06 7.16 -1.28
N LEU A 1136 33.50 7.42 -2.50
CA LEU A 1136 34.83 7.11 -2.98
C LEU A 1136 35.48 8.40 -3.47
N SER A 1137 36.77 8.56 -3.20
CA SER A 1137 37.57 9.67 -3.72
C SER A 1137 38.71 9.14 -4.60
N PHE A 1138 39.01 9.86 -5.67
CA PHE A 1138 40.11 9.59 -6.59
C PHE A 1138 40.86 10.90 -6.87
N TYR A 1139 42.15 10.94 -6.55
CA TYR A 1139 43.00 12.09 -6.80
C TYR A 1139 43.71 11.96 -8.15
N PHE A 1140 43.58 12.96 -9.03
CA PHE A 1140 44.16 12.96 -10.38
C PHE A 1140 45.28 14.00 -10.58
N GLY A 1141 45.64 14.74 -9.54
CA GLY A 1141 46.73 15.73 -9.58
C GLY A 1141 48.11 15.08 -9.66
N THR A 1142 49.12 15.87 -10.06
CA THR A 1142 50.50 15.39 -10.21
C THR A 1142 51.29 15.39 -8.90
N ASN A 1143 50.84 16.13 -7.88
CA ASN A 1143 51.54 16.29 -6.60
C ASN A 1143 50.77 15.59 -5.47
N LEU A 1144 50.80 14.25 -5.48
CA LEU A 1144 50.19 13.46 -4.40
C LEU A 1144 50.74 13.91 -3.03
N PRO A 1145 49.89 14.23 -2.05
CA PRO A 1145 50.34 14.38 -0.68
C PRO A 1145 51.03 13.11 -0.21
N ALA A 1146 52.16 13.25 0.50
CA ALA A 1146 52.92 12.12 1.03
C ALA A 1146 51.98 11.16 1.81
N GLY A 1147 51.94 9.90 1.39
CA GLY A 1147 51.13 8.84 2.02
C GLY A 1147 49.78 8.52 1.34
N ARG A 1148 49.38 9.23 0.28
CA ARG A 1148 48.22 8.82 -0.57
C ARG A 1148 48.70 8.36 -1.94
N GLY A 1149 48.32 7.16 -2.36
CA GLY A 1149 48.50 6.73 -3.76
C GLY A 1149 47.44 7.38 -4.65
N THR A 1150 47.62 7.31 -5.98
CA THR A 1150 46.61 7.63 -7.02
C THR A 1150 45.39 6.69 -6.99
N ARG A 1151 45.17 5.98 -5.88
CA ARG A 1151 44.25 4.85 -5.78
C ARG A 1151 42.98 5.25 -5.03
N LEU A 1152 41.87 4.69 -5.45
CA LEU A 1152 40.54 4.88 -4.87
C LEU A 1152 40.56 4.76 -3.32
N ILE A 1153 40.32 5.87 -2.62
CA ILE A 1153 40.19 5.87 -1.16
C ILE A 1153 38.71 5.82 -0.83
N THR A 1154 38.29 4.77 -0.13
CA THR A 1154 36.92 4.72 0.43
C THR A 1154 36.85 5.71 1.57
N VAL A 1155 36.14 6.81 1.35
CA VAL A 1155 35.78 7.76 2.40
C VAL A 1155 34.54 7.16 3.06
N GLN A 1156 34.74 6.39 4.15
CA GLN A 1156 33.63 5.70 4.80
C GLN A 1156 32.60 6.71 5.27
N SER A 1157 31.49 6.72 4.55
CA SER A 1157 30.29 7.46 4.85
C SER A 1157 29.23 6.39 5.10
N GLN A 1158 28.78 6.26 6.34
CA GLN A 1158 27.71 5.33 6.70
C GLN A 1158 26.44 5.81 5.96
N ARG A 1159 25.98 5.06 4.93
CA ARG A 1159 24.76 5.33 4.13
C ARG A 1159 24.81 6.50 3.14
N THR A 1160 25.56 6.36 2.06
CA THR A 1160 25.44 7.22 0.86
C THR A 1160 24.84 6.45 -0.32
N GLY A 1161 25.14 6.76 -1.58
CA GLY A 1161 24.90 5.83 -2.70
C GLY A 1161 23.89 6.26 -3.75
N ALA A 1162 22.71 6.79 -3.38
CA ALA A 1162 21.73 7.26 -4.37
C ALA A 1162 21.99 8.70 -4.85
N SER A 1163 22.70 9.50 -4.06
CA SER A 1163 22.89 10.93 -4.27
C SER A 1163 24.35 11.29 -4.52
N SER A 1164 24.61 12.35 -5.29
CA SER A 1164 25.94 12.98 -5.35
C SER A 1164 26.28 13.67 -4.03
N ILE A 1165 27.55 14.07 -3.84
CA ILE A 1165 27.99 14.84 -2.68
C ILE A 1165 27.85 16.35 -2.91
N ALA A 1166 27.68 17.11 -1.84
CA ALA A 1166 27.69 18.58 -1.82
C ALA A 1166 28.99 19.11 -1.18
N ASN A 1167 29.45 20.30 -1.55
CA ASN A 1167 30.70 20.88 -1.05
C ASN A 1167 30.51 22.35 -0.68
N ASP A 1168 30.72 22.73 0.58
CA ASP A 1168 30.61 24.15 1.00
C ASP A 1168 31.94 24.92 0.87
N GLY A 1169 32.96 24.28 0.29
CA GLY A 1169 34.32 24.80 0.21
C GLY A 1169 35.19 24.47 1.42
N THR A 1170 34.60 24.02 2.53
CA THR A 1170 35.34 23.60 3.73
C THR A 1170 35.03 22.17 4.16
N GLY A 1171 33.90 21.62 3.72
CA GLY A 1171 33.40 20.31 4.04
C GLY A 1171 32.66 19.68 2.87
N LEU A 1172 32.69 18.35 2.85
CA LEU A 1172 31.92 17.54 1.91
C LEU A 1172 30.75 16.92 2.64
N PHE A 1173 29.57 16.90 2.02
CA PHE A 1173 28.34 16.44 2.63
C PHE A 1173 27.69 15.39 1.75
N SER A 1174 27.04 14.42 2.39
CA SER A 1174 26.36 13.33 1.70
C SER A 1174 25.07 12.97 2.42
N SER A 1175 24.08 12.52 1.67
CA SER A 1175 22.75 12.18 2.18
C SER A 1175 22.11 11.10 1.33
N SER A 1176 21.62 10.03 1.92
CA SER A 1176 20.97 8.93 1.18
C SER A 1176 20.13 8.10 2.13
N GLY A 1177 19.00 7.58 1.64
CA GLY A 1177 18.04 6.89 2.50
C GLY A 1177 17.60 7.83 3.62
N GLY A 1178 17.51 7.34 4.86
CA GLY A 1178 17.08 8.17 5.99
C GLY A 1178 18.14 9.01 6.68
N LYS A 1179 19.34 9.19 6.11
CA LYS A 1179 20.48 9.82 6.80
C LYS A 1179 21.15 10.98 6.03
N ARG A 1180 21.83 11.86 6.77
CA ARG A 1180 22.80 12.86 6.29
C ARG A 1180 24.09 12.83 7.11
N GLN A 1181 25.21 13.24 6.52
CA GLN A 1181 26.48 13.40 7.24
C GLN A 1181 27.46 14.33 6.50
N LYS A 1182 28.36 14.95 7.25
CA LYS A 1182 29.61 15.54 6.76
C LYS A 1182 30.65 14.43 6.64
N LEU A 1183 31.39 14.38 5.55
CA LEU A 1183 32.46 13.39 5.38
C LEU A 1183 33.62 13.74 6.33
N GLY A 1184 34.19 12.71 6.98
CA GLY A 1184 35.31 12.89 7.92
C GLY A 1184 36.60 13.39 7.26
N THR A 1185 36.69 13.33 5.93
CA THR A 1185 37.79 13.91 5.16
C THR A 1185 37.26 14.99 4.22
N ASN A 1186 37.85 16.18 4.31
CA ASN A 1186 37.67 17.22 3.30
C ASN A 1186 38.45 16.88 2.03
N ALA A 1187 38.19 17.64 0.95
CA ALA A 1187 39.07 17.60 -0.21
C ALA A 1187 40.49 18.09 0.17
N ILE A 1188 41.50 17.39 -0.34
CA ILE A 1188 42.93 17.60 -0.12
C ILE A 1188 43.39 18.99 -0.60
N GLY A 1189 42.77 19.49 -1.67
CA GLY A 1189 43.10 20.79 -2.25
C GLY A 1189 41.85 21.55 -2.68
N LEU A 1190 41.65 22.74 -2.13
CA LEU A 1190 40.70 23.72 -2.66
C LEU A 1190 41.29 24.52 -3.83
N ALA A 1191 42.62 24.50 -3.95
CA ALA A 1191 43.42 25.15 -4.99
C ALA A 1191 43.68 24.18 -6.16
N GLY A 1192 42.65 23.82 -6.90
CA GLY A 1192 42.77 23.16 -8.21
C GLY A 1192 42.14 24.04 -9.29
N THR A 1193 42.60 23.94 -10.53
CA THR A 1193 41.97 24.58 -11.70
C THR A 1193 40.55 24.06 -11.83
N ARG A 1194 39.60 24.78 -11.23
CA ARG A 1194 38.16 24.48 -11.29
C ARG A 1194 37.75 24.20 -12.73
N THR A 1195 37.19 23.03 -12.95
CA THR A 1195 36.59 22.71 -14.24
C THR A 1195 35.14 23.09 -14.19
N THR A 1196 34.96 24.39 -14.24
CA THR A 1196 33.68 24.99 -14.52
C THR A 1196 33.28 24.50 -15.91
N PRO A 1197 32.12 23.83 -16.08
CA PRO A 1197 31.59 23.63 -17.40
C PRO A 1197 31.40 25.00 -18.07
N ALA A 1198 31.43 25.02 -19.40
CA ALA A 1198 31.25 26.16 -20.31
C ALA A 1198 30.39 27.34 -19.82
N SER A 1199 29.33 27.06 -19.05
CA SER A 1199 28.29 28.05 -18.75
C SER A 1199 28.64 29.10 -17.71
N ASP A 1200 29.74 28.94 -16.96
CA ASP A 1200 30.14 29.93 -15.94
C ASP A 1200 31.11 30.98 -16.47
N VAL A 1201 31.42 30.97 -17.77
CA VAL A 1201 32.40 31.91 -18.31
C VAL A 1201 31.97 32.49 -19.66
N THR A 1202 31.15 33.54 -19.58
CA THR A 1202 31.29 34.74 -20.42
C THR A 1202 30.66 35.96 -19.79
N THR A 1203 31.15 37.11 -20.21
CA THR A 1203 30.78 38.50 -19.93
C THR A 1203 29.33 38.93 -20.24
N MET A 1204 28.37 38.01 -20.31
CA MET A 1204 26.97 38.31 -19.94
C MET A 1204 26.80 37.97 -18.47
N VAL A 1205 26.81 39.00 -17.64
CA VAL A 1205 26.94 38.97 -16.18
C VAL A 1205 26.11 37.86 -15.49
N ARG A 1206 26.85 36.80 -15.09
CA ARG A 1206 26.84 36.05 -13.80
C ARG A 1206 25.80 34.95 -13.55
N LYS A 1207 26.39 33.78 -13.18
CA LYS A 1207 25.86 32.59 -12.48
C LYS A 1207 24.82 31.80 -13.25
N LEU A 1208 25.30 31.05 -14.25
CA LEU A 1208 24.56 29.91 -14.76
C LEU A 1208 24.77 28.77 -13.76
N TRP A 1209 23.83 28.57 -12.83
CA TRP A 1209 23.93 27.55 -11.78
C TRP A 1209 23.85 26.13 -12.38
N LEU A 1210 24.90 25.67 -13.08
CA LEU A 1210 25.30 24.26 -13.04
C LEU A 1210 25.72 23.94 -11.60
N ARG A 1211 25.74 22.67 -11.22
CA ARG A 1211 26.37 22.26 -9.96
C ARG A 1211 27.84 22.68 -10.00
N THR A 1212 28.14 23.88 -9.53
CA THR A 1212 29.47 24.46 -9.39
C THR A 1212 29.54 25.16 -8.04
N GLU A 1213 29.87 24.41 -6.99
CA GLU A 1213 30.61 24.97 -5.83
C GLU A 1213 32.10 24.71 -6.02
#